data_AF-A0A2P7TQU4-F1
#
_entry.id   AF-A0A2P7TQU4-F1
#
_cell.length_a   1.000
_cell.length_b   1.000
_cell.length_c   1.000
_cell.angle_alpha   90.00
_cell.angle_beta   90.00
_cell.angle_gamma   90.00
#
_symmetry.space_group_name_H-M   'P 1'
#
loop_
_entity.id
_entity.type
_entity.pdbx_description
1 polymer ?
#
loop_
_entity_poly.entity_id
_entity_poly.type
_entity_poly.pdbx_seq_one_letter_code
_entity_poly.pdbx_strand_id
1 'polypeptide(L)'
;MLTFVINLHPGIPGLALSEPFLYPQQKEEKLQILFPSEAGIAQRIEQAGMEVRKTLERAGYVKWQVVFLISIDVRQQSPYRDSISAHMLLIRKLFLNSNRIPSRPNNTFIIALDQINEDDAIPAINASKTYRDCWELDTFGYIRTEGNFITSDRELQELDNIWRRIQLDSTIILNRGFAGLPLQKQEEIKQEVKNIADKADAILNERKLVADVYKTAAGIDYVDAQTLREIKTEFLKRLENTRNDPTRYANFSPSDTLKSCFAEQLGIFAIENDVFRLIRMPFQMSHDSVVQRSLLQLSFLLYLIAEEEEAVKNLGKKNYTLKVDLNNPEMVQLIQVYREQLHNMETRLTNRINTPPSVALKMFQNSNCGCNEILDRVQSEIFTVGFLRENGDLARWNDWNKEVNKQLEEYSLQAKRKMQACINKSFKSDADAVTTDVSDINTKAEDLNRQRQTLQDEAKQNFLTKAYEYDWNDYRQQQEGLLKPKLFSRPSVTELLWILGISVAIFTLSFTNAAIRFESGGVKFSYYASIMVAMLLMSLLALLLARRKHTKDIKRILQQVFDNAQMRRTDINNEFERQKTYLKSLCNLNVVRGNYELALKARDQQQQTNLLLDFHRRNLQAHKSVANKLMALFNPDNRSVTTDYNQPTPEPDITQPPQMNEVYMPATYIVSKQDNNAAIVENINYPVASKYARLISAITFDKDKIYARDTAFR
;
A
#
# COMPACT_ATOMS: atom_id res chain seq x y z
N MET A 1 16.48 22.97 -8.99
CA MET A 1 17.62 22.05 -9.14
C MET A 1 17.41 20.93 -8.14
N LEU A 2 17.64 19.67 -8.52
CA LEU A 2 17.49 18.53 -7.60
C LEU A 2 18.78 18.29 -6.82
N THR A 3 18.70 18.15 -5.50
CA THR A 3 19.83 17.90 -4.60
C THR A 3 19.73 16.50 -4.03
N PHE A 4 20.77 15.68 -4.22
CA PHE A 4 20.89 14.38 -3.55
C PHE A 4 21.81 14.51 -2.34
N VAL A 5 21.37 14.03 -1.18
CA VAL A 5 22.19 13.94 0.03
C VAL A 5 22.50 12.47 0.28
N ILE A 6 23.77 12.09 0.17
CA ILE A 6 24.23 10.72 0.31
C ILE A 6 24.97 10.60 1.64
N ASN A 7 24.39 9.85 2.57
CA ASN A 7 25.02 9.60 3.85
C ASN A 7 26.03 8.43 3.74
N LEU A 8 27.33 8.74 3.71
CA LEU A 8 28.40 7.74 3.77
C LEU A 8 28.85 7.44 5.19
N HIS A 9 28.39 8.23 6.17
CA HIS A 9 28.71 8.06 7.57
C HIS A 9 27.89 6.89 8.19
N PRO A 10 28.52 5.82 8.71
CA PRO A 10 27.81 4.66 9.26
C PRO A 10 27.07 4.96 10.56
N GLY A 11 27.64 5.80 11.43
CA GLY A 11 27.08 6.14 12.75
C GLY A 11 26.19 7.38 12.85
N ILE A 12 25.75 7.98 11.74
CA ILE A 12 24.70 9.01 11.79
C ILE A 12 23.38 8.27 11.64
N PRO A 13 22.64 8.00 12.75
CA PRO A 13 21.28 7.52 12.62
C PRO A 13 20.54 8.56 11.79
N GLY A 14 19.57 8.12 10.97
CA GLY A 14 18.85 8.99 10.05
C GLY A 14 18.43 10.31 10.71
N LEU A 15 18.17 11.34 9.90
CA LEU A 15 17.85 12.70 10.34
C LEU A 15 16.54 12.81 11.16
N ALA A 16 16.05 11.76 11.84
CA ALA A 16 14.71 11.59 12.36
C ALA A 16 14.12 12.79 13.12
N LEU A 17 14.88 13.47 13.99
CA LEU A 17 14.36 14.68 14.67
C LEU A 17 14.38 15.93 13.78
N SER A 18 15.31 16.00 12.82
CA SER A 18 15.54 17.15 11.95
C SER A 18 14.99 17.00 10.54
N GLU A 19 14.51 15.81 10.16
CA GLU A 19 13.94 15.45 8.87
C GLU A 19 12.66 16.24 8.55
N PRO A 20 11.74 16.52 9.51
CA PRO A 20 10.58 17.35 9.23
C PRO A 20 10.93 18.75 8.71
N PHE A 21 12.14 19.27 9.01
CA PHE A 21 12.62 20.55 8.49
C PHE A 21 13.06 20.47 7.00
N LEU A 22 13.21 19.27 6.47
CA LEU A 22 13.57 19.02 5.07
C LEU A 22 12.35 18.65 4.21
N TYR A 23 11.21 18.34 4.83
CA TYR A 23 9.95 18.00 4.14
C TYR A 23 9.49 19.05 3.10
N PRO A 24 9.64 20.37 3.31
CA PRO A 24 9.33 21.34 2.26
C PRO A 24 10.11 21.09 0.97
N GLN A 25 11.42 20.79 1.07
CA GLN A 25 12.27 20.52 -0.08
C GLN A 25 11.99 19.15 -0.70
N GLN A 26 11.60 18.16 0.11
CA GLN A 26 11.18 16.86 -0.39
C GLN A 26 9.84 16.92 -1.12
N LYS A 27 8.86 17.70 -0.61
CA LYS A 27 7.56 17.95 -1.25
C LYS A 27 7.70 18.64 -2.60
N GLU A 28 8.61 19.62 -2.70
CA GLU A 28 8.92 20.31 -3.95
C GLU A 28 9.84 19.51 -4.89
N GLU A 29 10.18 18.26 -4.52
CA GLU A 29 11.12 17.40 -5.25
C GLU A 29 12.48 18.06 -5.53
N LYS A 30 12.89 19.00 -4.68
CA LYS A 30 14.18 19.68 -4.73
C LYS A 30 15.27 18.95 -3.96
N LEU A 31 14.91 18.07 -3.01
CA LEU A 31 15.84 17.33 -2.16
C LEU A 31 15.46 15.85 -2.04
N GLN A 32 16.43 14.97 -2.22
CA GLN A 32 16.31 13.54 -1.92
C GLN A 32 17.44 13.11 -0.99
N ILE A 33 17.09 12.42 0.09
CA ILE A 33 18.05 11.94 1.09
C ILE A 33 18.17 10.43 0.92
N LEU A 34 19.39 9.98 0.66
CA LEU A 34 19.74 8.59 0.46
C LEU A 34 20.54 8.11 1.66
N PHE A 35 20.05 7.05 2.29
CA PHE A 35 20.71 6.33 3.38
C PHE A 35 21.07 4.92 2.89
N PRO A 36 22.20 4.76 2.17
CA PRO A 36 22.63 3.46 1.71
C PRO A 36 22.83 2.49 2.88
N SER A 37 22.70 1.19 2.60
CA SER A 37 22.75 0.11 3.60
C SER A 37 24.02 0.13 4.48
N GLU A 38 24.02 -0.64 5.58
CA GLU A 38 25.15 -0.72 6.54
C GLU A 38 26.47 -1.28 5.97
N ALA A 39 26.54 -1.52 4.67
CA ALA A 39 27.70 -1.94 3.90
C ALA A 39 28.91 -0.99 4.00
N GLY A 40 30.09 -1.44 3.53
CA GLY A 40 31.29 -0.61 3.45
C GLY A 40 31.13 0.58 2.51
N ILE A 41 31.95 1.63 2.69
CA ILE A 41 31.82 2.93 2.00
C ILE A 41 31.71 2.79 0.47
N ALA A 42 32.54 1.96 -0.16
CA ALA A 42 32.50 1.72 -1.61
C ALA A 42 31.13 1.20 -2.09
N GLN A 43 30.54 0.23 -1.37
CA GLN A 43 29.22 -0.32 -1.70
C GLN A 43 28.12 0.72 -1.49
N ARG A 44 28.23 1.57 -0.45
CA ARG A 44 27.28 2.68 -0.23
C ARG A 44 27.30 3.67 -1.39
N ILE A 45 28.49 4.01 -1.89
CA ILE A 45 28.65 4.91 -3.04
C ILE A 45 28.01 4.32 -4.30
N GLU A 46 28.25 3.04 -4.59
CA GLU A 46 27.68 2.37 -5.76
C GLU A 46 26.15 2.24 -5.67
N GLN A 47 25.61 1.89 -4.50
CA GLN A 47 24.17 1.84 -4.24
C GLN A 47 23.53 3.21 -4.44
N ALA A 48 24.12 4.26 -3.88
CA ALA A 48 23.65 5.63 -4.07
C ALA A 48 23.67 6.03 -5.55
N GLY A 49 24.70 5.64 -6.31
CA GLY A 49 24.76 5.87 -7.76
C GLY A 49 23.61 5.22 -8.52
N MET A 50 23.18 4.02 -8.12
CA MET A 50 22.03 3.34 -8.71
C MET A 50 20.70 4.02 -8.40
N GLU A 51 20.52 4.51 -7.17
CA GLU A 51 19.32 5.24 -6.76
C GLU A 51 19.22 6.59 -7.48
N VAL A 52 20.31 7.35 -7.52
CA VAL A 52 20.41 8.62 -8.27
C VAL A 52 20.07 8.40 -9.73
N ARG A 53 20.66 7.37 -10.37
CA ARG A 53 20.33 7.01 -11.76
C ARG A 53 18.84 6.79 -11.95
N LYS A 54 18.22 5.94 -11.11
CA LYS A 54 16.80 5.60 -11.19
C LYS A 54 15.91 6.84 -11.06
N THR A 55 16.28 7.78 -10.20
CA THR A 55 15.56 9.06 -10.07
C THR A 55 15.74 9.94 -11.30
N LEU A 56 16.97 10.13 -11.79
CA LEU A 56 17.26 11.00 -12.93
C LEU A 56 16.65 10.48 -14.24
N GLU A 57 16.60 9.16 -14.45
CA GLU A 57 15.92 8.55 -15.60
C GLU A 57 14.41 8.81 -15.60
N ARG A 58 13.79 8.98 -14.42
CA ARG A 58 12.35 9.24 -14.28
C ARG A 58 12.00 10.72 -14.39
N ALA A 59 12.84 11.60 -13.87
CA ALA A 59 12.56 13.03 -13.74
C ALA A 59 12.74 13.84 -15.04
N GLY A 60 13.30 13.22 -16.10
CA GLY A 60 13.76 13.97 -17.27
C GLY A 60 15.00 14.82 -16.93
N TYR A 61 15.63 15.45 -17.92
CA TYR A 61 16.90 16.18 -17.73
C TYR A 61 16.74 17.42 -16.82
N VAL A 62 16.90 17.24 -15.51
CA VAL A 62 16.91 18.31 -14.50
C VAL A 62 18.35 18.58 -14.07
N LYS A 63 18.75 19.85 -13.98
CA LYS A 63 20.02 20.24 -13.32
C LYS A 63 20.02 19.67 -11.91
N TRP A 64 21.09 18.99 -11.53
CA TRP A 64 21.17 18.32 -10.24
C TRP A 64 22.54 18.49 -9.60
N GLN A 65 22.58 18.33 -8.29
CA GLN A 65 23.79 18.39 -7.49
C GLN A 65 23.78 17.31 -6.41
N VAL A 66 24.94 17.07 -5.81
CA VAL A 66 25.09 16.02 -4.81
C VAL A 66 25.92 16.50 -3.62
N VAL A 67 25.51 16.06 -2.44
CA VAL A 67 26.15 16.30 -1.16
C VAL A 67 26.50 14.96 -0.55
N PHE A 68 27.79 14.71 -0.32
CA PHE A 68 28.26 13.53 0.40
C PHE A 68 28.58 13.89 1.83
N LEU A 69 27.97 13.16 2.78
CA LEU A 69 28.28 13.29 4.20
C LEU A 69 29.36 12.26 4.55
N ILE A 70 30.53 12.72 4.98
CA ILE A 70 31.64 11.86 5.42
C ILE A 70 32.00 12.15 6.88
N SER A 71 32.58 11.15 7.57
CA SER A 71 33.00 11.25 8.97
C SER A 71 34.48 11.55 9.11
N ILE A 72 34.84 12.44 10.05
CA ILE A 72 36.18 12.50 10.64
C ILE A 72 36.04 12.04 12.09
N ASP A 73 36.57 10.86 12.43
CA ASP A 73 36.44 10.29 13.77
C ASP A 73 37.75 9.65 14.29
N VAL A 74 37.80 9.34 15.59
CA VAL A 74 39.00 8.78 16.23
C VAL A 74 39.15 7.28 15.94
N ARG A 75 38.09 6.62 15.43
CA ARG A 75 38.01 5.16 15.21
C ARG A 75 38.51 4.74 13.84
N GLN A 76 39.07 5.67 13.07
CA GLN A 76 39.76 5.41 11.81
C GLN A 76 40.78 4.28 11.96
N GLN A 77 40.74 3.34 11.03
CA GLN A 77 41.54 2.13 11.02
C GLN A 77 42.73 2.24 10.07
N SER A 78 42.59 3.01 8.99
CA SER A 78 43.65 3.17 7.98
C SER A 78 43.63 4.56 7.36
N PRO A 79 44.79 5.25 7.26
CA PRO A 79 44.88 6.54 6.59
C PRO A 79 44.54 6.47 5.11
N TYR A 80 44.72 5.31 4.47
CA TYR A 80 44.41 5.10 3.05
C TYR A 80 42.96 4.73 2.78
N ARG A 81 42.16 4.48 3.82
CA ARG A 81 40.73 4.18 3.68
C ARG A 81 39.87 5.30 4.21
N ASP A 82 40.30 5.91 5.31
CA ASP A 82 39.44 6.78 6.12
C ASP A 82 39.78 8.28 6.01
N SER A 83 40.87 8.63 5.31
CA SER A 83 41.20 10.03 5.00
C SER A 83 40.18 10.66 4.05
N ILE A 84 40.05 11.99 4.10
CA ILE A 84 39.09 12.72 3.27
C ILE A 84 39.44 12.54 1.79
N SER A 85 40.72 12.61 1.46
CA SER A 85 41.24 12.46 0.10
C SER A 85 40.99 11.05 -0.44
N ALA A 86 41.06 10.01 0.41
CA ALA A 86 40.69 8.65 0.03
C ALA A 86 39.19 8.52 -0.28
N HIS A 87 38.33 9.11 0.55
CA HIS A 87 36.90 9.17 0.28
C HIS A 87 36.58 9.93 -1.02
N MET A 88 37.25 11.05 -1.27
CA MET A 88 37.08 11.83 -2.51
C MET A 88 37.50 11.04 -3.74
N LEU A 89 38.63 10.31 -3.68
CA LEU A 89 39.07 9.42 -4.74
C LEU A 89 38.03 8.32 -5.03
N LEU A 90 37.52 7.67 -3.98
CA LEU A 90 36.47 6.64 -4.09
C LEU A 90 35.20 7.20 -4.74
N ILE A 91 34.70 8.34 -4.24
CA ILE A 91 33.52 9.02 -4.81
C ILE A 91 33.76 9.36 -6.28
N ARG A 92 34.94 9.87 -6.62
CA ARG A 92 35.27 10.22 -8.00
C ARG A 92 35.26 8.99 -8.92
N LYS A 93 35.91 7.90 -8.51
CA LYS A 93 36.02 6.68 -9.33
C LYS A 93 34.71 5.90 -9.42
N LEU A 94 33.99 5.75 -8.31
CA LEU A 94 32.79 4.91 -8.23
C LEU A 94 31.48 5.64 -8.57
N PHE A 95 31.43 6.97 -8.38
CA PHE A 95 30.23 7.77 -8.60
C PHE A 95 30.39 8.75 -9.78
N LEU A 96 31.31 9.72 -9.69
CA LEU A 96 31.40 10.81 -10.69
C LEU A 96 31.87 10.33 -12.08
N ASN A 97 32.78 9.36 -12.11
CA ASN A 97 33.29 8.74 -13.34
C ASN A 97 32.47 7.51 -13.76
N SER A 98 31.40 7.19 -13.04
CA SER A 98 30.57 6.03 -13.34
C SER A 98 29.77 6.25 -14.61
N ASN A 99 29.93 5.35 -15.59
CA ASN A 99 29.11 5.33 -16.81
C ASN A 99 27.62 5.02 -16.52
N ARG A 100 27.27 4.69 -15.27
CA ARG A 100 25.90 4.40 -14.85
C ARG A 100 25.07 5.66 -14.64
N ILE A 101 25.68 6.81 -14.38
CA ILE A 101 24.96 8.05 -14.13
C ILE A 101 24.81 8.82 -15.45
N PRO A 102 23.58 9.16 -15.89
CA PRO A 102 23.33 9.64 -17.25
C PRO A 102 23.89 11.03 -17.55
N SER A 103 24.07 11.86 -16.52
CA SER A 103 24.66 13.20 -16.63
C SER A 103 25.50 13.49 -15.40
N ARG A 104 26.51 14.35 -15.49
CA ARG A 104 27.33 14.75 -14.34
C ARG A 104 26.60 15.78 -13.47
N PRO A 105 26.82 15.78 -12.13
CA PRO A 105 26.25 16.81 -11.27
C PRO A 105 26.85 18.18 -11.58
N ASN A 106 26.03 19.22 -11.42
CA ASN A 106 26.44 20.62 -11.54
C ASN A 106 27.38 21.05 -10.42
N ASN A 107 27.11 20.61 -9.19
CA ASN A 107 27.95 20.85 -8.02
C ASN A 107 28.10 19.55 -7.23
N THR A 108 29.28 19.36 -6.63
CA THR A 108 29.57 18.23 -5.74
C THR A 108 30.14 18.76 -4.44
N PHE A 109 29.42 18.53 -3.35
CA PHE A 109 29.81 18.95 -2.01
C PHE A 109 30.26 17.76 -1.19
N ILE A 110 31.33 17.95 -0.42
CA ILE A 110 31.73 17.04 0.66
C ILE A 110 31.49 17.80 1.96
N ILE A 111 30.55 17.32 2.77
CA ILE A 111 30.38 17.79 4.14
C ILE A 111 31.13 16.81 5.04
N ALA A 112 32.27 17.27 5.57
CA ALA A 112 33.07 16.51 6.51
C ALA A 112 32.62 16.82 7.93
N LEU A 113 32.04 15.82 8.58
CA LEU A 113 31.48 15.91 9.93
C LEU A 113 32.60 15.61 10.92
N ASP A 114 33.11 16.68 11.53
CA ASP A 114 34.32 16.66 12.34
C ASP A 114 34.01 16.38 13.81
N GLN A 115 34.28 15.14 14.24
CA GLN A 115 33.96 14.68 15.60
C GLN A 115 35.10 14.91 16.59
N ILE A 116 36.24 15.41 16.13
CA ILE A 116 37.48 15.44 16.91
C ILE A 116 37.93 16.88 17.18
N ASN A 117 37.92 17.75 16.16
CA ASN A 117 38.43 19.10 16.32
C ASN A 117 37.35 20.03 16.88
N GLU A 118 37.55 20.51 18.10
CA GLU A 118 36.76 21.60 18.68
C GLU A 118 37.31 22.98 18.28
N ASP A 119 38.60 23.08 18.00
CA ASP A 119 39.26 24.28 17.47
C ASP A 119 39.39 24.18 15.96
N ASP A 120 38.73 25.08 15.23
CA ASP A 120 38.76 25.13 13.78
C ASP A 120 40.10 25.56 13.18
N ALA A 121 41.03 26.02 14.02
CA ALA A 121 42.35 26.47 13.61
C ALA A 121 43.43 25.40 13.73
N ILE A 122 43.28 24.42 14.62
CA ILE A 122 44.36 23.51 15.01
C ILE A 122 43.88 22.05 14.89
N PRO A 123 44.57 21.19 14.11
CA PRO A 123 44.26 19.78 14.07
C PRO A 123 44.62 19.09 15.39
N ALA A 124 43.70 18.30 15.93
CA ALA A 124 43.85 17.48 17.12
C ALA A 124 44.73 16.24 16.90
N ILE A 125 45.95 16.44 16.40
CA ILE A 125 46.91 15.37 16.03
C ILE A 125 47.25 14.41 17.17
N ASN A 126 46.98 14.81 18.42
CA ASN A 126 47.22 13.99 19.61
C ASN A 126 46.05 13.05 19.94
N ALA A 127 44.89 13.18 19.27
CA ALA A 127 43.71 12.37 19.55
C ALA A 127 43.88 10.90 19.13
N SER A 128 44.52 10.65 17.99
CA SER A 128 44.84 9.30 17.51
C SER A 128 45.99 9.35 16.51
N LYS A 129 46.85 8.33 16.55
CA LYS A 129 47.94 8.17 15.56
C LYS A 129 47.37 8.04 14.15
N THR A 130 46.32 7.26 13.97
CA THR A 130 45.69 7.07 12.66
C THR A 130 45.06 8.36 12.15
N TYR A 131 44.38 9.12 13.02
CA TYR A 131 43.82 10.42 12.64
C TYR A 131 44.90 11.41 12.20
N ARG A 132 46.01 11.50 12.95
CA ARG A 132 47.15 12.32 12.55
C ARG A 132 47.68 11.90 11.19
N ASP A 133 47.83 10.61 10.95
CA ASP A 133 48.32 10.07 9.68
C ASP A 133 47.32 10.34 8.53
N CYS A 134 45.99 10.31 8.77
CA CYS A 134 44.97 10.75 7.81
C CYS A 134 45.12 12.24 7.48
N TRP A 135 45.24 13.08 8.50
CA TRP A 135 45.40 14.52 8.34
C TRP A 135 46.70 14.87 7.59
N GLU A 136 47.81 14.20 7.91
CA GLU A 136 49.09 14.36 7.20
C GLU A 136 48.95 13.97 5.73
N LEU A 137 48.27 12.86 5.43
CA LEU A 137 48.00 12.43 4.07
C LEU A 137 47.11 13.43 3.31
N ASP A 138 46.03 13.91 3.95
CA ASP A 138 45.12 14.89 3.37
C ASP A 138 45.80 16.24 3.09
N THR A 139 46.71 16.66 3.96
CA THR A 139 47.37 17.98 3.89
C THR A 139 48.61 17.96 3.00
N PHE A 140 49.49 16.98 3.20
CA PHE A 140 50.81 16.93 2.56
C PHE A 140 50.91 15.88 1.44
N GLY A 141 49.93 14.99 1.31
CA GLY A 141 49.99 13.86 0.37
C GLY A 141 50.97 12.75 0.79
N TYR A 142 51.59 12.84 1.98
CA TYR A 142 52.48 11.83 2.55
C TYR A 142 52.40 11.80 4.09
N ILE A 143 52.82 10.68 4.69
CA ILE A 143 52.87 10.50 6.16
C ILE A 143 54.33 10.58 6.61
N ARG A 144 54.63 11.36 7.65
CA ARG A 144 56.01 11.64 8.09
C ARG A 144 56.66 10.46 8.81
N THR A 145 55.86 9.59 9.41
CA THR A 145 56.32 8.49 10.27
C THR A 145 56.72 7.26 9.45
N GLU A 146 57.90 6.69 9.74
CA GLU A 146 58.38 5.44 9.12
C GLU A 146 57.45 4.26 9.43
N GLY A 147 57.05 3.52 8.38
CA GLY A 147 56.21 2.33 8.47
C GLY A 147 54.86 2.44 7.74
N ASN A 148 54.39 3.66 7.48
CA ASN A 148 53.04 3.87 6.92
C ASN A 148 53.02 4.39 5.48
N PHE A 149 54.08 5.02 4.95
CA PHE A 149 54.10 5.61 3.59
C PHE A 149 55.39 5.26 2.83
N ILE A 150 55.43 5.50 1.51
CA ILE A 150 56.51 5.07 0.59
C ILE A 150 57.86 5.76 0.88
N THR A 151 57.80 6.92 1.53
CA THR A 151 58.94 7.74 1.92
C THR A 151 58.79 8.24 3.36
N SER A 152 59.91 8.45 4.04
CA SER A 152 59.94 9.14 5.35
C SER A 152 60.43 10.59 5.22
N ASP A 153 60.14 11.42 6.23
CA ASP A 153 60.65 12.81 6.24
C ASP A 153 62.19 12.85 6.24
N ARG A 154 62.83 11.83 6.84
CA ARG A 154 64.29 11.65 6.80
C ARG A 154 64.80 11.42 5.38
N GLU A 155 64.17 10.50 4.62
CA GLU A 155 64.54 10.24 3.22
C GLU A 155 64.34 11.50 2.35
N LEU A 156 63.33 12.32 2.64
CA LEU A 156 63.09 13.58 1.93
C LEU A 156 64.17 14.63 2.25
N GLN A 157 64.55 14.78 3.53
CA GLN A 157 65.59 15.72 3.95
C GLN A 157 66.98 15.40 3.36
N GLU A 158 67.24 14.14 2.99
CA GLU A 158 68.48 13.78 2.28
C GLU A 158 68.60 14.48 0.92
N LEU A 159 67.49 14.80 0.25
CA LEU A 159 67.51 15.54 -1.02
C LEU A 159 68.06 16.97 -0.83
N ASP A 160 67.69 17.63 0.26
CA ASP A 160 68.21 18.96 0.60
C ASP A 160 69.69 18.91 0.97
N ASN A 161 70.12 17.85 1.67
CA ASN A 161 71.53 17.65 2.00
C ASN A 161 72.40 17.47 0.75
N ILE A 162 71.85 16.89 -0.32
CA ILE A 162 72.52 16.81 -1.63
C ILE A 162 72.61 18.23 -2.24
N TRP A 163 71.52 18.99 -2.26
CA TRP A 163 71.51 20.35 -2.80
C TRP A 163 72.42 21.33 -2.06
N ARG A 164 72.49 21.25 -0.74
CA ARG A 164 73.35 22.10 0.12
C ARG A 164 74.85 21.92 -0.13
N ARG A 165 75.27 20.89 -0.87
CA ARG A 165 76.66 20.72 -1.31
C ARG A 165 77.08 21.78 -2.32
N ILE A 166 76.12 22.36 -3.04
CA ILE A 166 76.35 23.44 -3.99
C ILE A 166 76.65 24.71 -3.22
N GLN A 167 77.91 25.12 -3.20
CA GLN A 167 78.31 26.40 -2.61
C GLN A 167 78.13 27.53 -3.64
N LEU A 168 77.25 28.48 -3.35
CA LEU A 168 77.04 29.68 -4.17
C LEU A 168 77.95 30.80 -3.64
N ASP A 169 79.04 31.09 -4.36
CA ASP A 169 79.91 32.23 -4.03
C ASP A 169 79.18 33.56 -4.29
N SER A 170 79.41 34.55 -3.42
CA SER A 170 78.83 35.90 -3.52
C SER A 170 79.24 36.68 -4.79
N THR A 171 80.19 36.17 -5.56
CA THR A 171 80.72 36.76 -6.81
C THR A 171 80.08 36.22 -8.08
N ILE A 172 79.21 35.20 -7.98
CA ILE A 172 78.56 34.57 -9.13
C ILE A 172 77.36 35.41 -9.58
N ILE A 173 77.38 35.88 -10.83
CA ILE A 173 76.30 36.70 -11.41
C ILE A 173 75.11 35.79 -11.80
N LEU A 174 74.13 35.68 -10.91
CA LEU A 174 72.94 34.82 -11.07
C LEU A 174 72.00 35.27 -12.22
N ASN A 175 72.13 36.50 -12.72
CA ASN A 175 71.22 37.10 -13.71
C ASN A 175 71.49 36.71 -15.18
N ARG A 176 72.53 35.93 -15.48
CA ARG A 176 72.85 35.48 -16.85
C ARG A 176 72.32 34.08 -17.21
N GLY A 177 71.50 33.49 -16.33
CA GLY A 177 70.97 32.13 -16.52
C GLY A 177 72.03 31.04 -16.37
N PHE A 178 71.62 29.78 -16.47
CA PHE A 178 72.50 28.62 -16.22
C PHE A 178 73.78 28.61 -17.09
N ALA A 179 73.64 28.97 -18.38
CA ALA A 179 74.76 29.03 -19.32
C ALA A 179 75.79 30.13 -18.98
N GLY A 180 75.42 31.12 -18.16
CA GLY A 180 76.29 32.20 -17.70
C GLY A 180 77.14 31.86 -16.47
N LEU A 181 76.94 30.70 -15.85
CA LEU A 181 77.72 30.23 -14.70
C LEU A 181 79.10 29.71 -15.14
N PRO A 182 80.14 29.74 -14.27
CA PRO A 182 81.41 29.09 -14.55
C PRO A 182 81.22 27.60 -14.89
N LEU A 183 81.97 27.07 -15.87
CA LEU A 183 81.87 25.67 -16.31
C LEU A 183 81.95 24.67 -15.14
N GLN A 184 82.85 24.92 -14.19
CA GLN A 184 82.99 24.09 -12.99
C GLN A 184 81.70 24.04 -12.14
N LYS A 185 81.01 25.18 -11.98
CA LYS A 185 79.74 25.27 -11.25
C LYS A 185 78.58 24.65 -12.03
N GLN A 186 78.59 24.77 -13.36
CA GLN A 186 77.60 24.09 -14.21
C GLN A 186 77.68 22.57 -14.05
N GLU A 187 78.89 22.00 -14.04
CA GLU A 187 79.08 20.56 -13.85
C GLU A 187 78.75 20.11 -12.42
N GLU A 188 79.10 20.89 -11.39
CA GLU A 188 78.69 20.65 -10.00
C GLU A 188 77.16 20.58 -9.87
N ILE A 189 76.45 21.57 -10.44
CA ILE A 189 74.98 21.60 -10.42
C ILE A 189 74.39 20.43 -11.21
N LYS A 190 74.90 20.11 -12.41
CA LYS A 190 74.42 18.95 -13.18
C LYS A 190 74.60 17.65 -12.40
N GLN A 191 75.73 17.49 -11.72
CA GLN A 191 76.02 16.31 -10.93
C GLN A 191 75.08 16.20 -9.72
N GLU A 192 74.85 17.29 -8.98
CA GLU A 192 73.94 17.26 -7.84
C GLU A 192 72.47 17.13 -8.25
N VAL A 193 72.05 17.73 -9.38
CA VAL A 193 70.72 17.47 -9.96
C VAL A 193 70.55 16.01 -10.33
N LYS A 194 71.57 15.37 -10.91
CA LYS A 194 71.55 13.94 -11.19
C LYS A 194 71.48 13.11 -9.91
N ASN A 195 72.26 13.44 -8.89
CA ASN A 195 72.21 12.77 -7.59
C ASN A 195 70.83 12.88 -6.93
N ILE A 196 70.18 14.05 -7.02
CA ILE A 196 68.81 14.28 -6.54
C ILE A 196 67.81 13.45 -7.34
N ALA A 197 67.93 13.41 -8.67
CA ALA A 197 67.07 12.61 -9.54
C ALA A 197 67.20 11.10 -9.23
N ASP A 198 68.43 10.59 -9.09
CA ASP A 198 68.70 9.19 -8.75
C ASP A 198 68.14 8.84 -7.36
N LYS A 199 68.25 9.76 -6.38
CA LYS A 199 67.68 9.56 -5.05
C LYS A 199 66.15 9.61 -5.07
N ALA A 200 65.55 10.54 -5.81
CA ALA A 200 64.11 10.61 -5.99
C ALA A 200 63.55 9.35 -6.68
N ASP A 201 64.30 8.78 -7.63
CA ASP A 201 63.98 7.50 -8.27
C ASP A 201 63.99 6.33 -7.29
N ALA A 202 64.94 6.31 -6.36
CA ALA A 202 64.98 5.32 -5.29
C ALA A 202 63.83 5.49 -4.28
N ILE A 203 63.43 6.74 -4.01
CA ILE A 203 62.29 7.06 -3.13
C ILE A 203 60.98 6.61 -3.78
N LEU A 204 60.72 6.98 -5.04
CA LEU A 204 59.49 6.73 -5.79
C LEU A 204 59.48 5.36 -6.50
N ASN A 205 60.17 4.37 -5.93
CA ASN A 205 60.30 3.05 -6.55
C ASN A 205 59.01 2.24 -6.37
N GLU A 206 58.42 1.80 -7.48
CA GLU A 206 57.20 0.96 -7.50
C GLU A 206 57.34 -0.33 -6.68
N ARG A 207 58.56 -0.86 -6.52
CA ARG A 207 58.82 -2.06 -5.69
C ARG A 207 58.57 -1.83 -4.19
N LYS A 208 58.53 -0.58 -3.73
CA LYS A 208 58.16 -0.24 -2.34
C LYS A 208 56.64 -0.32 -2.12
N LEU A 209 55.83 -0.46 -3.18
CA LEU A 209 54.39 -0.63 -3.05
C LEU A 209 54.07 -2.00 -2.46
N VAL A 210 53.65 -2.03 -1.20
CA VAL A 210 53.13 -3.23 -0.53
C VAL A 210 51.67 -3.43 -0.94
N ALA A 211 51.37 -4.60 -1.50
CA ALA A 211 50.00 -4.99 -1.83
C ALA A 211 49.09 -4.92 -0.58
N ASP A 212 47.85 -4.49 -0.76
CA ASP A 212 46.81 -4.35 0.27
C ASP A 212 46.94 -3.20 1.28
N VAL A 213 48.14 -2.62 1.47
CA VAL A 213 48.35 -1.49 2.40
C VAL A 213 47.73 -0.20 1.86
N TYR A 214 47.95 0.09 0.58
CA TYR A 214 47.50 1.33 -0.07
C TYR A 214 46.09 1.25 -0.65
N LYS A 215 45.33 0.18 -0.36
CA LYS A 215 43.97 -0.02 -0.92
C LYS A 215 42.92 0.81 -0.20
N THR A 216 42.20 1.62 -0.98
CA THR A 216 40.95 2.28 -0.54
C THR A 216 39.77 1.30 -0.56
N ALA A 217 39.65 0.52 -1.64
CA ALA A 217 38.63 -0.49 -1.87
C ALA A 217 39.14 -1.60 -2.81
N ALA A 218 38.33 -2.62 -3.06
CA ALA A 218 38.68 -3.68 -4.01
C ALA A 218 38.91 -3.10 -5.41
N GLY A 219 40.15 -3.24 -5.92
CA GLY A 219 40.53 -2.73 -7.24
C GLY A 219 40.73 -1.21 -7.33
N ILE A 220 40.76 -0.50 -6.21
CA ILE A 220 41.06 0.94 -6.16
C ILE A 220 42.16 1.19 -5.13
N ASP A 221 43.36 1.45 -5.64
CA ASP A 221 44.52 1.82 -4.85
C ASP A 221 44.59 3.34 -4.69
N TYR A 222 44.96 3.79 -3.49
CA TYR A 222 45.22 5.20 -3.20
C TYR A 222 46.54 5.67 -3.83
N VAL A 223 47.56 4.82 -3.73
CA VAL A 223 48.85 5.01 -4.39
C VAL A 223 49.13 3.80 -5.27
N ASP A 224 49.28 4.04 -6.56
CA ASP A 224 49.65 3.03 -7.54
C ASP A 224 50.91 3.45 -8.35
N ALA A 225 51.35 2.56 -9.23
CA ALA A 225 52.50 2.79 -10.10
C ALA A 225 52.31 3.99 -11.05
N GLN A 226 51.07 4.31 -11.44
CA GLN A 226 50.80 5.47 -12.28
C GLN A 226 50.97 6.76 -11.47
N THR A 227 50.39 6.84 -10.27
CA THR A 227 50.51 8.00 -9.38
C THR A 227 51.97 8.30 -9.05
N LEU A 228 52.78 7.28 -8.77
CA LEU A 228 54.22 7.47 -8.53
C LEU A 228 54.96 8.01 -9.76
N ARG A 229 54.62 7.54 -10.97
CA ARG A 229 55.20 8.04 -12.21
C ARG A 229 54.82 9.49 -12.48
N GLU A 230 53.59 9.88 -12.16
CA GLU A 230 53.11 11.26 -12.30
C GLU A 230 53.85 12.20 -11.32
N ILE A 231 53.97 11.81 -10.04
CA ILE A 231 54.75 12.55 -9.03
C ILE A 231 56.21 12.70 -9.48
N LYS A 232 56.84 11.61 -9.93
CA LYS A 232 58.22 11.61 -10.42
C LYS A 232 58.40 12.56 -11.60
N THR A 233 57.50 12.47 -12.59
CA THR A 233 57.58 13.28 -13.81
C THR A 233 57.48 14.77 -13.49
N GLU A 234 56.54 15.16 -12.62
CA GLU A 234 56.36 16.56 -12.21
C GLU A 234 57.54 17.05 -11.35
N PHE A 235 58.06 16.22 -10.45
CA PHE A 235 59.25 16.55 -9.66
C PHE A 235 60.48 16.79 -10.54
N LEU A 236 60.79 15.87 -11.46
CA LEU A 236 61.93 16.01 -12.37
C LEU A 236 61.80 17.25 -13.26
N LYS A 237 60.59 17.55 -13.74
CA LYS A 237 60.31 18.77 -14.49
C LYS A 237 60.59 20.03 -13.66
N ARG A 238 60.17 20.07 -12.39
CA ARG A 238 60.46 21.20 -11.48
C ARG A 238 61.95 21.33 -11.18
N LEU A 239 62.63 20.22 -10.95
CA LEU A 239 64.07 20.16 -10.71
C LEU A 239 64.86 20.69 -11.91
N GLU A 240 64.50 20.28 -13.13
CA GLU A 240 65.08 20.77 -14.38
C GLU A 240 64.82 22.26 -14.61
N ASN A 241 63.60 22.73 -14.29
CA ASN A 241 63.28 24.16 -14.35
C ASN A 241 64.13 24.98 -13.38
N THR A 242 64.31 24.49 -12.14
CA THR A 242 65.22 25.13 -11.18
C THR A 242 66.64 25.15 -11.71
N ARG A 243 67.16 24.03 -12.25
CA ARG A 243 68.51 23.97 -12.86
C ARG A 243 68.72 25.04 -13.93
N ASN A 244 67.70 25.37 -14.70
CA ASN A 244 67.82 26.35 -15.78
C ASN A 244 67.73 27.81 -15.27
N ASP A 245 67.28 28.03 -14.03
CA ASP A 245 67.07 29.34 -13.39
C ASP A 245 67.90 29.50 -12.10
N PRO A 246 69.15 29.99 -12.21
CA PRO A 246 70.03 30.17 -11.06
C PRO A 246 69.52 31.13 -9.98
N THR A 247 68.56 32.01 -10.30
CA THR A 247 67.99 32.95 -9.33
C THR A 247 67.25 32.23 -8.19
N ARG A 248 66.84 30.98 -8.41
CA ARG A 248 66.08 30.17 -7.44
C ARG A 248 66.96 29.35 -6.50
N TYR A 249 68.25 29.20 -6.79
CA TYR A 249 69.09 28.22 -6.10
C TYR A 249 69.22 28.44 -4.59
N ALA A 250 69.29 29.70 -4.16
CA ALA A 250 69.45 30.05 -2.74
C ALA A 250 68.25 29.63 -1.88
N ASN A 251 67.05 29.60 -2.47
CA ASN A 251 65.80 29.30 -1.77
C ASN A 251 65.20 27.95 -2.22
N PHE A 252 65.93 27.17 -3.03
CA PHE A 252 65.42 25.90 -3.52
C PHE A 252 65.60 24.80 -2.47
N SER A 253 64.50 24.13 -2.20
CA SER A 253 64.43 22.96 -1.34
C SER A 253 63.88 21.80 -2.18
N PRO A 254 64.74 20.86 -2.62
CA PRO A 254 64.29 19.65 -3.31
C PRO A 254 63.26 18.86 -2.49
N SER A 255 63.41 18.81 -1.16
CA SER A 255 62.48 18.11 -0.29
C SER A 255 61.09 18.75 -0.34
N ASP A 256 60.99 20.07 -0.20
CA ASP A 256 59.71 20.79 -0.27
C ASP A 256 59.10 20.70 -1.67
N THR A 257 59.94 20.68 -2.70
CA THR A 257 59.50 20.47 -4.08
C THR A 257 58.85 19.10 -4.25
N LEU A 258 59.47 18.02 -3.74
CA LEU A 258 58.89 16.68 -3.81
C LEU A 258 57.63 16.55 -2.92
N LYS A 259 57.62 17.15 -1.72
CA LYS A 259 56.42 17.23 -0.87
C LYS A 259 55.27 17.94 -1.58
N SER A 260 55.54 19.02 -2.30
CA SER A 260 54.53 19.71 -3.10
C SER A 260 53.96 18.82 -4.21
N CYS A 261 54.79 17.98 -4.83
CA CYS A 261 54.34 17.02 -5.84
C CYS A 261 53.45 15.92 -5.23
N PHE A 262 53.78 15.44 -4.02
CA PHE A 262 52.89 14.53 -3.29
C PHE A 262 51.55 15.19 -2.98
N ALA A 263 51.53 16.38 -2.40
CA ALA A 263 50.29 17.07 -2.06
C ALA A 263 49.40 17.39 -3.27
N GLU A 264 50.00 17.69 -4.43
CA GLU A 264 49.27 17.97 -5.68
C GLU A 264 48.64 16.73 -6.34
N GLN A 265 49.10 15.52 -5.98
CA GLN A 265 48.59 14.26 -6.55
C GLN A 265 47.77 13.44 -5.54
N LEU A 266 48.16 13.49 -4.26
CA LEU A 266 47.61 12.67 -3.19
C LEU A 266 46.94 13.48 -2.09
N GLY A 267 47.00 14.81 -2.10
CA GLY A 267 46.36 15.63 -1.09
C GLY A 267 44.91 15.98 -1.44
N ILE A 268 44.23 16.63 -0.49
CA ILE A 268 42.86 17.12 -0.66
C ILE A 268 42.76 18.19 -1.77
N PHE A 269 43.88 18.87 -2.04
CA PHE A 269 44.02 19.91 -3.08
C PHE A 269 44.49 19.35 -4.42
N ALA A 270 44.54 18.04 -4.59
CA ALA A 270 44.97 17.46 -5.86
C ALA A 270 44.13 18.02 -7.02
N ILE A 271 44.77 18.24 -8.18
CA ILE A 271 44.07 18.76 -9.38
C ILE A 271 42.87 17.86 -9.74
N GLU A 272 43.09 16.56 -9.56
CA GLU A 272 42.10 15.49 -9.64
C GLU A 272 40.82 15.76 -8.82
N ASN A 273 40.95 16.47 -7.69
CA ASN A 273 39.92 16.75 -6.70
C ASN A 273 39.28 18.17 -6.84
N ASP A 274 39.65 18.98 -7.84
CA ASP A 274 39.13 20.36 -8.06
C ASP A 274 37.62 20.43 -8.41
N VAL A 275 36.94 19.28 -8.46
CA VAL A 275 35.49 19.15 -8.67
C VAL A 275 34.70 19.31 -7.37
N PHE A 276 35.32 19.05 -6.22
CA PHE A 276 34.66 19.01 -4.92
C PHE A 276 34.72 20.36 -4.21
N ARG A 277 33.67 20.68 -3.45
CA ARG A 277 33.68 21.75 -2.44
C ARG A 277 33.61 21.11 -1.06
N LEU A 278 34.69 21.25 -0.29
CA LEU A 278 34.78 20.74 1.06
C LEU A 278 34.22 21.76 2.06
N ILE A 279 33.26 21.32 2.86
CA ILE A 279 32.72 22.05 4.00
C ILE A 279 32.95 21.18 5.23
N ARG A 280 33.84 21.60 6.11
CA ARG A 280 34.06 20.97 7.40
C ARG A 280 33.09 21.55 8.41
N MET A 281 32.35 20.70 9.10
CA MET A 281 31.37 21.08 10.10
C MET A 281 31.71 20.39 11.42
N PRO A 282 31.98 21.14 12.50
CA PRO A 282 32.10 20.56 13.84
C PRO A 282 30.85 19.76 14.20
N PHE A 283 31.04 18.51 14.61
CA PHE A 283 29.96 17.55 14.86
C PHE A 283 30.28 16.73 16.11
N GLN A 284 29.99 17.27 17.29
CA GLN A 284 30.33 16.60 18.55
C GLN A 284 29.39 15.43 18.83
N MET A 285 29.96 14.24 19.07
CA MET A 285 29.23 13.03 19.47
C MET A 285 29.26 12.74 20.98
N SER A 286 29.57 13.75 21.80
CA SER A 286 29.76 13.59 23.25
C SER A 286 28.47 13.26 24.01
N HIS A 287 27.32 13.84 23.61
CA HIS A 287 26.03 13.63 24.25
C HIS A 287 24.91 13.68 23.20
N ASP A 288 23.88 12.84 23.36
CA ASP A 288 22.70 12.79 22.49
C ASP A 288 22.10 14.17 22.17
N SER A 289 22.02 15.09 23.14
CA SER A 289 21.46 16.43 22.93
C SER A 289 22.30 17.28 21.98
N VAL A 290 23.63 17.18 22.08
CA VAL A 290 24.59 17.87 21.22
C VAL A 290 24.56 17.29 19.81
N VAL A 291 24.45 15.96 19.69
CA VAL A 291 24.28 15.28 18.40
C VAL A 291 23.01 15.75 17.70
N GLN A 292 21.87 15.77 18.40
CA GLN A 292 20.60 16.21 17.81
C GLN A 292 20.63 17.68 17.39
N ARG A 293 21.31 18.54 18.14
CA ARG A 293 21.52 19.94 17.75
C ARG A 293 22.38 20.06 16.50
N SER A 294 23.44 19.25 16.39
CA SER A 294 24.30 19.20 15.21
C SER A 294 23.56 18.67 13.97
N LEU A 295 22.65 17.69 14.14
CA LEU A 295 21.79 17.21 13.07
C LEU A 295 20.77 18.26 12.58
N LEU A 296 20.29 19.15 13.46
CA LEU A 296 19.45 20.29 13.07
C LEU A 296 20.25 21.32 12.28
N GLN A 297 21.46 21.67 12.74
CA GLN A 297 22.37 22.56 12.01
C GLN A 297 22.69 22.00 10.62
N LEU A 298 22.94 20.69 10.52
CA LEU A 298 23.13 19.99 9.25
C LEU A 298 21.89 20.10 8.36
N SER A 299 20.68 19.86 8.88
CA SER A 299 19.44 20.01 8.10
C SER A 299 19.27 21.43 7.56
N PHE A 300 19.60 22.47 8.34
CA PHE A 300 19.53 23.84 7.86
C PHE A 300 20.57 24.17 6.78
N LEU A 301 21.79 23.61 6.88
CA LEU A 301 22.78 23.70 5.82
C LEU A 301 22.28 22.99 4.54
N LEU A 302 21.71 21.79 4.65
CA LEU A 302 21.17 21.05 3.50
C LEU A 302 20.01 21.81 2.84
N TYR A 303 19.14 22.43 3.65
CA TYR A 303 18.09 23.31 3.17
C TYR A 303 18.67 24.51 2.40
N LEU A 304 19.70 25.17 2.95
CA LEU A 304 20.38 26.30 2.30
C LEU A 304 20.99 25.89 0.95
N ILE A 305 21.69 24.76 0.89
CA ILE A 305 22.29 24.24 -0.34
C ILE A 305 21.23 23.92 -1.40
N ALA A 306 20.04 23.46 -0.98
CA ALA A 306 18.95 23.11 -1.88
C ALA A 306 18.19 24.34 -2.45
N GLU A 307 17.98 25.39 -1.64
CA GLU A 307 17.24 26.59 -2.06
C GLU A 307 18.13 27.68 -2.67
N GLU A 308 19.32 27.92 -2.12
CA GLU A 308 20.14 29.11 -2.40
C GLU A 308 21.49 28.70 -3.03
N GLU A 309 21.41 27.99 -4.16
CA GLU A 309 22.59 27.48 -4.88
C GLU A 309 23.63 28.58 -5.18
N GLU A 310 23.17 29.77 -5.56
CA GLU A 310 24.04 30.88 -5.94
C GLU A 310 24.84 31.44 -4.76
N ALA A 311 24.25 31.46 -3.55
CA ALA A 311 24.95 31.86 -2.33
C ALA A 311 26.17 30.96 -2.10
N VAL A 312 25.97 29.64 -2.23
CA VAL A 312 27.05 28.66 -2.02
C VAL A 312 28.05 28.63 -3.19
N LYS A 313 27.65 29.00 -4.41
CA LYS A 313 28.58 29.22 -5.54
C LYS A 313 29.51 30.41 -5.33
N ASN A 314 28.99 31.50 -4.79
CA ASN A 314 29.75 32.74 -4.61
C ASN A 314 30.86 32.64 -3.56
N LEU A 315 30.82 31.60 -2.70
CA LEU A 315 31.91 31.32 -1.76
C LEU A 315 33.26 31.14 -2.47
N GLY A 316 33.27 30.60 -3.71
CA GLY A 316 34.47 30.28 -4.48
C GLY A 316 34.94 28.82 -4.31
N LYS A 317 36.00 28.43 -5.05
CA LYS A 317 36.61 27.09 -4.93
C LYS A 317 37.65 27.07 -3.81
N LYS A 318 37.21 27.06 -2.55
CA LYS A 318 38.08 26.87 -1.38
C LYS A 318 37.46 25.83 -0.43
N ASN A 319 38.25 25.43 0.57
CA ASN A 319 37.77 24.63 1.69
C ASN A 319 37.24 25.58 2.77
N TYR A 320 36.08 25.27 3.31
CA TYR A 320 35.42 26.09 4.33
C TYR A 320 35.21 25.32 5.61
N THR A 321 35.27 26.03 6.73
CA THR A 321 34.71 25.59 8.00
C THR A 321 33.38 26.29 8.21
N LEU A 322 32.37 25.54 8.65
CA LEU A 322 31.02 26.02 8.87
C LEU A 322 30.71 26.16 10.36
N LYS A 323 30.16 27.31 10.73
CA LYS A 323 29.49 27.52 12.02
C LYS A 323 28.05 27.92 11.80
N VAL A 324 27.13 27.26 12.51
CA VAL A 324 25.69 27.54 12.44
C VAL A 324 25.19 27.81 13.86
N ASP A 325 24.85 29.06 14.14
CA ASP A 325 24.25 29.42 15.42
C ASP A 325 22.73 29.42 15.31
N LEU A 326 22.09 28.66 16.20
CA LEU A 326 20.63 28.55 16.25
C LEU A 326 20.05 29.59 17.20
N ASN A 327 18.97 30.25 16.76
CA ASN A 327 18.20 31.16 17.59
C ASN A 327 17.28 30.36 18.54
N ASN A 328 17.79 30.04 19.73
CA ASN A 328 17.08 29.21 20.71
C ASN A 328 15.67 29.73 21.05
N PRO A 329 15.44 31.03 21.35
CA PRO A 329 14.09 31.56 21.59
C PRO A 329 13.08 31.28 20.45
N GLU A 330 13.47 31.56 19.20
CA GLU A 330 12.60 31.34 18.04
C GLU A 330 12.36 29.84 17.79
N MET A 331 13.37 28.99 18.01
CA MET A 331 13.22 27.54 17.95
C MET A 331 12.21 27.03 18.99
N VAL A 332 12.29 27.47 20.24
CA VAL A 332 11.34 27.08 21.29
C VAL A 332 9.92 27.50 20.91
N GLN A 333 9.75 28.74 20.46
CA GLN A 333 8.43 29.23 20.04
C GLN A 333 7.85 28.38 18.89
N LEU A 334 8.66 28.10 17.86
CA LEU A 334 8.22 27.29 16.72
C LEU A 334 7.84 25.86 17.13
N ILE A 335 8.69 25.19 17.91
CA ILE A 335 8.44 23.81 18.34
C ILE A 335 7.17 23.74 19.20
N GLN A 336 6.91 24.76 20.02
CA GLN A 336 5.71 24.81 20.83
C GLN A 336 4.45 24.93 19.97
N VAL A 337 4.42 25.89 19.04
CA VAL A 337 3.30 26.05 18.11
C VAL A 337 3.10 24.76 17.33
N TYR A 338 4.17 24.19 16.76
CA TYR A 338 4.11 22.94 16.02
C TYR A 338 3.49 21.81 16.86
N ARG A 339 3.94 21.63 18.09
CA ARG A 339 3.40 20.62 19.01
C ARG A 339 1.90 20.82 19.30
N GLU A 340 1.48 22.04 19.58
CA GLU A 340 0.09 22.39 19.86
C GLU A 340 -0.80 22.09 18.65
N GLN A 341 -0.36 22.47 17.46
CA GLN A 341 -1.08 22.25 16.21
C GLN A 341 -1.20 20.76 15.87
N LEU A 342 -0.13 19.98 16.05
CA LEU A 342 -0.17 18.52 15.93
C LEU A 342 -1.17 17.88 16.90
N HIS A 343 -1.22 18.35 18.15
CA HIS A 343 -2.14 17.82 19.15
C HIS A 343 -3.61 18.15 18.83
N ASN A 344 -3.88 19.37 18.36
CA ASN A 344 -5.21 19.78 17.92
C ASN A 344 -5.68 18.92 16.73
N MET A 345 -4.81 18.68 15.74
CA MET A 345 -5.12 17.80 14.62
C MET A 345 -5.32 16.35 15.04
N GLU A 346 -4.47 15.83 15.94
CA GLU A 346 -4.61 14.47 16.50
C GLU A 346 -5.99 14.28 17.13
N THR A 347 -6.43 15.27 17.93
CA THR A 347 -7.74 15.26 18.59
C THR A 347 -8.87 15.32 17.56
N ARG A 348 -8.74 16.16 16.53
CA ARG A 348 -9.71 16.27 15.44
C ARG A 348 -9.85 14.98 14.63
N LEU A 349 -8.74 14.34 14.27
CA LEU A 349 -8.76 13.05 13.58
C LEU A 349 -9.34 11.94 14.47
N THR A 350 -9.01 11.94 15.76
CA THR A 350 -9.58 11.00 16.74
C THR A 350 -11.09 11.14 16.82
N ASN A 351 -11.60 12.37 16.89
CA ASN A 351 -13.04 12.63 16.85
C ASN A 351 -13.65 12.13 15.53
N ARG A 352 -13.05 12.42 14.38
CA ARG A 352 -13.55 11.96 13.07
C ARG A 352 -13.58 10.43 12.92
N ILE A 353 -12.62 9.71 13.53
CA ILE A 353 -12.59 8.24 13.56
C ILE A 353 -13.70 7.68 14.47
N ASN A 354 -13.89 8.29 15.65
CA ASN A 354 -14.88 7.84 16.63
C ASN A 354 -16.32 8.20 16.22
N THR A 355 -16.50 9.31 15.51
CA THR A 355 -17.80 9.79 15.00
C THR A 355 -17.69 10.05 13.50
N PRO A 356 -17.72 8.99 12.67
CA PRO A 356 -17.64 9.16 11.22
C PRO A 356 -18.89 9.87 10.68
N PRO A 357 -18.76 10.63 9.58
CA PRO A 357 -19.90 11.31 8.96
C PRO A 357 -20.91 10.31 8.38
N SER A 358 -22.18 10.73 8.28
CA SER A 358 -23.24 9.93 7.66
C SER A 358 -22.98 9.68 6.18
N VAL A 359 -23.33 8.49 5.69
CA VAL A 359 -23.19 8.09 4.28
C VAL A 359 -24.54 8.10 3.59
N ALA A 360 -24.63 8.80 2.45
CA ALA A 360 -25.82 8.81 1.61
C ALA A 360 -25.88 7.53 0.75
N LEU A 361 -26.85 6.65 1.01
CA LEU A 361 -27.07 5.39 0.29
C LEU A 361 -28.32 5.48 -0.59
N LYS A 362 -28.21 5.08 -1.86
CA LYS A 362 -29.36 4.90 -2.75
C LYS A 362 -29.94 3.50 -2.57
N MET A 363 -31.02 3.34 -1.80
CA MET A 363 -31.62 2.05 -1.49
C MET A 363 -32.90 1.81 -2.30
N PHE A 364 -33.09 0.59 -2.80
CA PHE A 364 -34.31 0.12 -3.44
C PHE A 364 -35.46 -0.03 -2.43
N GLN A 365 -36.66 0.39 -2.83
CA GLN A 365 -37.88 0.27 -2.01
C GLN A 365 -38.60 -1.07 -2.21
N ASN A 366 -39.36 -1.49 -1.19
CA ASN A 366 -40.09 -2.75 -1.18
C ASN A 366 -41.59 -2.62 -1.51
N SER A 367 -41.99 -1.56 -2.22
CA SER A 367 -43.39 -1.15 -2.41
C SER A 367 -44.18 -2.03 -3.38
N ASN A 368 -43.51 -2.77 -4.28
CA ASN A 368 -44.14 -3.41 -5.44
C ASN A 368 -44.04 -4.95 -5.49
N CYS A 369 -43.61 -5.61 -4.40
CA CYS A 369 -43.40 -7.07 -4.40
C CYS A 369 -44.67 -7.93 -4.23
N GLY A 370 -45.88 -7.35 -4.21
CA GLY A 370 -47.14 -8.08 -4.03
C GLY A 370 -47.83 -8.52 -5.32
N CYS A 371 -48.50 -9.68 -5.30
CA CYS A 371 -49.40 -10.14 -6.37
C CYS A 371 -50.86 -10.01 -5.92
N ASN A 372 -51.63 -9.14 -6.59
CA ASN A 372 -53.04 -8.87 -6.27
C ASN A 372 -54.03 -9.70 -7.13
N GLU A 373 -53.53 -10.61 -7.97
CA GLU A 373 -54.39 -11.48 -8.78
C GLU A 373 -55.13 -12.50 -7.91
N ILE A 374 -56.39 -12.76 -8.24
CA ILE A 374 -57.29 -13.69 -7.54
C ILE A 374 -57.83 -14.69 -8.58
N LEU A 375 -57.96 -15.97 -8.21
CA LEU A 375 -58.63 -16.97 -9.05
C LEU A 375 -60.15 -16.93 -8.86
N ASP A 376 -60.90 -16.95 -9.97
CA ASP A 376 -62.36 -16.90 -9.93
C ASP A 376 -62.93 -18.27 -9.54
N ARG A 377 -63.76 -18.34 -8.51
CA ARG A 377 -64.36 -19.61 -8.07
C ARG A 377 -65.41 -20.08 -9.07
N VAL A 378 -65.04 -20.98 -9.99
CA VAL A 378 -65.99 -21.68 -10.86
C VAL A 378 -66.52 -22.92 -10.13
N GLN A 379 -67.80 -22.90 -9.75
CA GLN A 379 -68.48 -24.09 -9.21
C GLN A 379 -68.88 -25.01 -10.37
N SER A 380 -68.48 -26.28 -10.30
CA SER A 380 -69.03 -27.30 -11.20
C SER A 380 -70.46 -27.60 -10.79
N GLU A 381 -71.34 -27.75 -11.77
CA GLU A 381 -72.69 -28.24 -11.52
C GLU A 381 -72.65 -29.60 -10.82
N ILE A 382 -73.49 -29.76 -9.80
CA ILE A 382 -73.64 -31.03 -9.08
C ILE A 382 -74.13 -32.07 -10.08
N PHE A 383 -73.42 -33.19 -10.20
CA PHE A 383 -73.86 -34.30 -11.03
C PHE A 383 -75.12 -34.92 -10.41
N THR A 384 -76.29 -34.48 -10.86
CA THR A 384 -77.57 -35.03 -10.44
C THR A 384 -77.89 -36.24 -11.30
N VAL A 385 -77.63 -37.44 -10.78
CA VAL A 385 -78.09 -38.66 -11.44
C VAL A 385 -79.59 -38.78 -11.24
N GLY A 386 -80.36 -38.28 -12.20
CA GLY A 386 -81.72 -38.72 -12.41
C GLY A 386 -81.72 -40.24 -12.53
N PHE A 387 -82.62 -40.90 -11.80
CA PHE A 387 -82.74 -42.37 -11.70
C PHE A 387 -82.26 -43.15 -12.94
N LEU A 388 -81.14 -43.85 -12.81
CA LEU A 388 -80.52 -44.72 -13.82
C LEU A 388 -81.55 -45.65 -14.51
N ARG A 389 -81.85 -45.36 -15.77
CA ARG A 389 -82.67 -46.16 -16.69
C ARG A 389 -81.90 -46.35 -18.00
N GLU A 390 -81.40 -47.57 -18.19
CA GLU A 390 -80.89 -48.16 -19.45
C GLU A 390 -79.61 -47.53 -20.05
N ASN A 391 -79.05 -48.19 -21.07
CA ASN A 391 -77.73 -48.01 -21.69
C ASN A 391 -77.36 -46.57 -22.19
N GLY A 392 -78.21 -45.56 -21.99
CA GLY A 392 -78.01 -44.17 -22.41
C GLY A 392 -77.14 -43.29 -21.49
N ASP A 393 -76.82 -43.74 -20.27
CA ASP A 393 -76.15 -42.90 -19.25
C ASP A 393 -74.60 -42.88 -19.36
N LEU A 394 -73.98 -43.76 -20.17
CA LEU A 394 -72.52 -43.72 -20.43
C LEU A 394 -72.11 -42.45 -21.19
N ALA A 395 -72.96 -41.98 -22.11
CA ALA A 395 -72.73 -40.72 -22.83
C ALA A 395 -72.70 -39.53 -21.86
N ARG A 396 -73.65 -39.46 -20.92
CA ARG A 396 -73.68 -38.42 -19.87
C ARG A 396 -72.48 -38.45 -18.94
N TRP A 397 -71.98 -39.64 -18.57
CA TRP A 397 -70.74 -39.79 -17.81
C TRP A 397 -69.52 -39.27 -18.58
N ASN A 398 -69.44 -39.57 -19.88
CA ASN A 398 -68.37 -39.09 -20.74
C ASN A 398 -68.43 -37.58 -20.96
N ASP A 399 -69.61 -37.02 -21.19
CA ASP A 399 -69.83 -35.58 -21.36
C ASP A 399 -69.49 -34.81 -20.08
N TRP A 400 -69.92 -35.31 -18.92
CA TRP A 400 -69.56 -34.72 -17.63
C TRP A 400 -68.06 -34.76 -17.36
N ASN A 401 -67.39 -35.89 -17.60
CA ASN A 401 -65.93 -35.98 -17.41
C ASN A 401 -65.15 -35.10 -18.40
N LYS A 402 -65.64 -34.96 -19.63
CA LYS A 402 -65.06 -34.05 -20.63
C LYS A 402 -65.17 -32.60 -20.18
N GLU A 403 -66.33 -32.22 -19.62
CA GLU A 403 -66.55 -30.89 -19.07
C GLU A 403 -65.71 -30.64 -17.81
N VAL A 404 -65.61 -31.61 -16.89
CA VAL A 404 -64.73 -31.50 -15.71
C VAL A 404 -63.26 -31.36 -16.11
N ASN A 405 -62.78 -32.16 -17.07
CA ASN A 405 -61.41 -32.06 -17.56
C ASN A 405 -61.14 -30.67 -18.16
N LYS A 406 -62.04 -30.21 -19.03
CA LYS A 406 -61.97 -28.87 -19.63
C LYS A 406 -61.94 -27.78 -18.55
N GLN A 407 -62.82 -27.85 -17.56
CA GLN A 407 -62.86 -26.88 -16.46
C GLN A 407 -61.58 -26.89 -15.62
N LEU A 408 -61.00 -28.06 -15.33
CA LEU A 408 -59.73 -28.18 -14.60
C LEU A 408 -58.55 -27.63 -15.42
N GLU A 409 -58.48 -27.94 -16.72
CA GLU A 409 -57.47 -27.41 -17.64
C GLU A 409 -57.55 -25.89 -17.76
N GLU A 410 -58.74 -25.34 -18.01
CA GLU A 410 -58.98 -23.90 -18.11
C GLU A 410 -58.63 -23.18 -16.81
N TYR A 411 -59.01 -23.74 -15.65
CA TYR A 411 -58.69 -23.19 -14.34
C TYR A 411 -57.18 -23.19 -14.07
N SER A 412 -56.48 -24.28 -14.44
CA SER A 412 -55.02 -24.36 -14.34
C SER A 412 -54.31 -23.36 -15.27
N LEU A 413 -54.82 -23.17 -16.49
CA LEU A 413 -54.28 -22.24 -17.47
C LEU A 413 -54.50 -20.79 -17.02
N GLN A 414 -55.66 -20.49 -16.44
CA GLN A 414 -55.96 -19.21 -15.83
C GLN A 414 -54.99 -18.90 -14.68
N ALA A 415 -54.73 -19.87 -13.80
CA ALA A 415 -53.75 -19.75 -12.73
C ALA A 415 -52.35 -19.44 -13.26
N LYS A 416 -51.89 -20.21 -14.27
CA LYS A 416 -50.58 -19.98 -14.93
C LYS A 416 -50.48 -18.59 -15.56
N ARG A 417 -51.52 -18.12 -16.27
CA ARG A 417 -51.53 -16.78 -16.90
C ARG A 417 -51.50 -15.65 -15.87
N LYS A 418 -52.34 -15.73 -14.82
CA LYS A 418 -52.37 -14.75 -13.73
C LYS A 418 -51.02 -14.73 -12.97
N MET A 419 -50.42 -15.90 -12.76
CA MET A 419 -49.10 -16.02 -12.15
C MET A 419 -48.00 -15.38 -13.02
N GLN A 420 -48.00 -15.61 -14.34
CA GLN A 420 -47.06 -14.97 -15.26
C GLN A 420 -47.17 -13.44 -15.25
N ALA A 421 -48.38 -12.90 -15.12
CA ALA A 421 -48.58 -11.45 -14.99
C ALA A 421 -47.95 -10.91 -13.70
N CYS A 422 -48.03 -11.66 -12.59
CA CYS A 422 -47.36 -11.29 -11.33
C CYS A 422 -45.84 -11.36 -11.42
N ILE A 423 -45.28 -12.37 -12.10
CA ILE A 423 -43.84 -12.46 -12.39
C ILE A 423 -43.37 -11.22 -13.16
N ASN A 424 -44.06 -10.85 -14.25
CA ASN A 424 -43.69 -9.70 -15.08
C ASN A 424 -43.75 -8.36 -14.33
N LYS A 425 -44.67 -8.21 -13.36
CA LYS A 425 -44.75 -7.03 -12.49
C LYS A 425 -43.61 -7.00 -11.46
N SER A 426 -43.27 -8.14 -10.86
CA SER A 426 -42.18 -8.26 -9.88
C SER A 426 -40.83 -7.84 -10.45
N PHE A 427 -40.53 -8.10 -11.72
CA PHE A 427 -39.27 -7.67 -12.34
C PHE A 427 -39.15 -6.15 -12.58
N LYS A 428 -40.23 -5.36 -12.38
CA LYS A 428 -40.19 -3.90 -12.55
C LYS A 428 -39.88 -3.14 -11.26
N SER A 429 -39.85 -3.80 -10.10
CA SER A 429 -39.64 -3.12 -8.80
C SER A 429 -38.21 -2.65 -8.54
N ASP A 430 -37.23 -3.10 -9.33
CA ASP A 430 -35.82 -2.71 -9.19
C ASP A 430 -35.55 -1.23 -9.56
N ALA A 431 -36.56 -0.49 -10.04
CA ALA A 431 -36.41 0.88 -10.54
C ALA A 431 -36.54 1.99 -9.47
N ASP A 432 -37.16 1.70 -8.32
CA ASP A 432 -37.50 2.75 -7.34
C ASP A 432 -36.45 2.84 -6.22
N ALA A 433 -35.39 3.62 -6.45
CA ALA A 433 -34.33 3.87 -5.46
C ALA A 433 -34.51 5.22 -4.75
N VAL A 434 -34.34 5.23 -3.42
CA VAL A 434 -34.39 6.44 -2.57
C VAL A 434 -33.06 6.64 -1.84
N THR A 435 -32.56 7.88 -1.86
CA THR A 435 -31.37 8.26 -1.10
C THR A 435 -31.74 8.39 0.39
N THR A 436 -31.01 7.68 1.25
CA THR A 436 -31.16 7.73 2.70
C THR A 436 -29.80 8.02 3.33
N ASP A 437 -29.75 8.99 4.24
CA ASP A 437 -28.54 9.26 5.03
C ASP A 437 -28.46 8.27 6.20
N VAL A 438 -27.37 7.50 6.23
CA VAL A 438 -27.14 6.47 7.25
C VAL A 438 -26.00 6.93 8.16
N SER A 439 -26.30 7.14 9.44
CA SER A 439 -25.33 7.55 10.46
C SER A 439 -24.35 6.43 10.84
N ASP A 440 -24.82 5.18 10.90
CA ASP A 440 -24.00 4.00 11.18
C ASP A 440 -24.18 2.93 10.10
N ILE A 441 -23.20 2.89 9.18
CA ILE A 441 -23.19 1.93 8.07
C ILE A 441 -22.98 0.49 8.54
N ASN A 442 -22.27 0.27 9.65
CA ASN A 442 -21.97 -1.07 10.14
C ASN A 442 -23.24 -1.73 10.66
N THR A 443 -23.95 -1.02 11.55
CA THR A 443 -25.25 -1.47 12.06
C THR A 443 -26.25 -1.68 10.91
N LYS A 444 -26.30 -0.75 9.94
CA LYS A 444 -27.19 -0.89 8.79
C LYS A 444 -26.87 -2.12 7.92
N ALA A 445 -25.60 -2.41 7.68
CA ALA A 445 -25.18 -3.58 6.91
C ALA A 445 -25.50 -4.88 7.65
N GLU A 446 -25.34 -4.92 8.98
CA GLU A 446 -25.73 -6.06 9.81
C GLU A 446 -27.23 -6.31 9.80
N ASP A 447 -28.03 -5.24 9.94
CA ASP A 447 -29.50 -5.33 9.88
C ASP A 447 -29.98 -5.86 8.53
N LEU A 448 -29.42 -5.36 7.43
CA LEU A 448 -29.72 -5.86 6.08
C LEU A 448 -29.29 -7.31 5.90
N ASN A 449 -28.16 -7.73 6.48
CA ASN A 449 -27.74 -9.12 6.45
C ASN A 449 -28.70 -10.04 7.23
N ARG A 450 -29.16 -9.62 8.40
CA ARG A 450 -30.17 -10.35 9.19
C ARG A 450 -31.47 -10.49 8.39
N GLN A 451 -31.98 -9.40 7.83
CA GLN A 451 -33.17 -9.43 6.98
C GLN A 451 -33.00 -10.35 5.76
N ARG A 452 -31.82 -10.32 5.11
CA ARG A 452 -31.48 -11.20 4.00
C ARG A 452 -31.56 -12.67 4.41
N GLN A 453 -30.99 -13.04 5.56
CA GLN A 453 -31.01 -14.41 6.07
C GLN A 453 -32.44 -14.87 6.37
N THR A 454 -33.25 -14.06 7.05
CA THR A 454 -34.66 -14.37 7.34
C THR A 454 -35.45 -14.61 6.06
N LEU A 455 -35.37 -13.69 5.09
CA LEU A 455 -36.07 -13.83 3.81
C LEU A 455 -35.57 -15.02 2.98
N GLN A 456 -34.29 -15.36 3.08
CA GLN A 456 -33.72 -16.52 2.41
C GLN A 456 -34.30 -17.83 2.98
N ASP A 457 -34.50 -17.90 4.29
CA ASP A 457 -35.11 -19.08 4.92
C ASP A 457 -36.61 -19.15 4.64
N GLU A 458 -37.33 -18.03 4.62
CA GLU A 458 -38.73 -17.97 4.16
C GLU A 458 -38.88 -18.45 2.70
N ALA A 459 -37.98 -18.02 1.81
CA ALA A 459 -37.99 -18.45 0.41
C ALA A 459 -37.72 -19.95 0.27
N LYS A 460 -36.81 -20.52 1.07
CA LYS A 460 -36.56 -21.98 1.09
C LYS A 460 -37.75 -22.77 1.59
N GLN A 461 -38.43 -22.30 2.65
CA GLN A 461 -39.63 -22.98 3.18
C GLN A 461 -40.78 -23.00 2.17
N ASN A 462 -40.89 -21.95 1.35
CA ASN A 462 -41.92 -21.82 0.32
C ASN A 462 -41.49 -22.40 -1.05
N PHE A 463 -40.34 -23.09 -1.13
CA PHE A 463 -39.81 -23.63 -2.38
C PHE A 463 -40.67 -24.78 -2.93
N LEU A 464 -40.93 -24.75 -4.24
CA LEU A 464 -41.86 -25.65 -4.92
C LEU A 464 -41.15 -26.94 -5.35
N THR A 465 -41.73 -28.10 -5.05
CA THR A 465 -41.22 -29.42 -5.49
C THR A 465 -42.15 -30.21 -6.40
N LYS A 466 -43.39 -29.76 -6.64
CA LYS A 466 -44.34 -30.49 -7.51
C LYS A 466 -44.90 -29.59 -8.61
N ALA A 467 -44.46 -29.84 -9.84
CA ALA A 467 -45.07 -29.30 -11.03
C ALA A 467 -46.45 -29.94 -11.27
N TYR A 468 -47.36 -29.15 -11.85
CA TYR A 468 -48.75 -29.46 -12.20
C TYR A 468 -48.91 -30.60 -13.23
N GLU A 469 -48.46 -31.82 -12.93
CA GLU A 469 -48.72 -32.98 -13.78
C GLU A 469 -49.64 -33.94 -13.02
N TYR A 470 -50.94 -33.75 -13.24
CA TYR A 470 -51.94 -34.71 -12.83
C TYR A 470 -52.75 -35.11 -14.05
N ASP A 471 -52.73 -36.39 -14.39
CA ASP A 471 -53.51 -36.92 -15.51
C ASP A 471 -54.91 -37.29 -15.04
N TRP A 472 -55.87 -36.40 -15.31
CA TRP A 472 -57.29 -36.67 -15.06
C TRP A 472 -57.79 -37.88 -15.87
N ASN A 473 -57.17 -38.17 -17.02
CA ASN A 473 -57.55 -39.32 -17.84
C ASN A 473 -57.20 -40.64 -17.18
N ASP A 474 -56.06 -40.74 -16.50
CA ASP A 474 -55.69 -41.93 -15.73
C ASP A 474 -56.68 -42.21 -14.59
N TYR A 475 -57.03 -41.17 -13.82
CA TYR A 475 -58.02 -41.31 -12.74
C TYR A 475 -59.41 -41.66 -13.28
N ARG A 476 -59.83 -41.03 -14.38
CA ARG A 476 -61.08 -41.36 -15.08
C ARG A 476 -61.10 -42.83 -15.50
N GLN A 477 -60.04 -43.32 -16.15
CA GLN A 477 -59.99 -44.70 -16.66
C GLN A 477 -60.14 -45.73 -15.52
N GLN A 478 -59.50 -45.48 -14.38
CA GLN A 478 -59.63 -46.34 -13.19
C GLN A 478 -61.06 -46.40 -12.67
N GLN A 479 -61.74 -45.25 -12.57
CA GLN A 479 -63.11 -45.18 -12.07
C GLN A 479 -64.14 -45.72 -13.09
N GLU A 480 -63.88 -45.50 -14.38
CA GLU A 480 -64.69 -46.06 -15.47
C GLU A 480 -64.65 -47.60 -15.48
N GLY A 481 -63.50 -48.20 -15.16
CA GLY A 481 -63.35 -49.65 -14.97
C GLY A 481 -64.18 -50.22 -13.81
N LEU A 482 -64.43 -49.44 -12.76
CA LEU A 482 -65.28 -49.82 -11.63
C LEU A 482 -66.77 -49.58 -11.90
N LEU A 483 -67.10 -48.57 -12.71
CA LEU A 483 -68.46 -48.16 -13.00
C LEU A 483 -69.13 -49.01 -14.09
N LYS A 484 -68.43 -49.30 -15.20
CA LYS A 484 -68.98 -50.05 -16.35
C LYS A 484 -69.58 -51.41 -15.94
N PRO A 485 -68.88 -52.30 -15.22
CA PRO A 485 -69.43 -53.62 -14.86
C PRO A 485 -70.70 -53.53 -14.00
N LYS A 486 -70.80 -52.50 -13.14
CA LYS A 486 -71.98 -52.25 -12.31
C LYS A 486 -73.15 -51.66 -13.10
N LEU A 487 -72.90 -50.95 -14.20
CA LEU A 487 -73.97 -50.47 -15.08
C LEU A 487 -74.53 -51.60 -15.97
N PHE A 488 -73.68 -52.50 -16.46
CA PHE A 488 -74.07 -53.57 -17.41
C PHE A 488 -74.57 -54.87 -16.76
N SER A 489 -74.44 -55.05 -15.43
CA SER A 489 -74.86 -56.28 -14.73
C SER A 489 -76.31 -56.28 -14.23
N ARG A 490 -77.17 -55.35 -14.69
CA ARG A 490 -78.56 -55.24 -14.23
C ARG A 490 -79.48 -56.17 -15.06
N PRO A 491 -80.08 -57.22 -14.47
CA PRO A 491 -81.08 -58.02 -15.17
C PRO A 491 -82.30 -57.16 -15.53
N SER A 492 -82.82 -57.35 -16.73
CA SER A 492 -84.02 -56.69 -17.26
C SER A 492 -85.25 -56.98 -16.40
N VAL A 493 -86.30 -56.15 -16.50
CA VAL A 493 -87.56 -56.36 -15.74
C VAL A 493 -88.16 -57.73 -16.05
N THR A 494 -88.07 -58.16 -17.30
CA THR A 494 -88.46 -59.49 -17.77
C THR A 494 -87.62 -60.59 -17.15
N GLU A 495 -86.29 -60.47 -17.13
CA GLU A 495 -85.41 -61.44 -16.47
C GLU A 495 -85.63 -61.49 -14.96
N LEU A 496 -85.87 -60.35 -14.30
CA LEU A 496 -86.21 -60.29 -12.88
C LEU A 496 -87.53 -61.00 -12.59
N LEU A 497 -88.55 -60.81 -13.42
CA LEU A 497 -89.82 -61.53 -13.30
C LEU A 497 -89.65 -63.04 -13.51
N TRP A 498 -88.83 -63.45 -14.48
CA TRP A 498 -88.48 -64.86 -14.69
C TRP A 498 -87.70 -65.45 -13.52
N ILE A 499 -86.66 -64.76 -13.04
CA ILE A 499 -85.88 -65.19 -11.88
C ILE A 499 -86.78 -65.33 -10.66
N LEU A 500 -87.67 -64.37 -10.42
CA LEU A 500 -88.58 -64.39 -9.27
C LEU A 500 -89.64 -65.50 -9.41
N GLY A 501 -90.21 -65.67 -10.61
CA GLY A 501 -91.16 -66.75 -10.90
C GLY A 501 -90.54 -68.14 -10.78
N ILE A 502 -89.35 -68.35 -11.35
CA ILE A 502 -88.58 -69.61 -11.26
C ILE A 502 -88.18 -69.87 -9.81
N SER A 503 -87.72 -68.86 -9.08
CA SER A 503 -87.35 -69.00 -7.67
C SER A 503 -88.56 -69.45 -6.84
N VAL A 504 -89.70 -68.77 -6.98
CA VAL A 504 -90.93 -69.13 -6.26
C VAL A 504 -91.40 -70.54 -6.65
N ALA A 505 -91.33 -70.91 -7.93
CA ALA A 505 -91.70 -72.24 -8.41
C ALA A 505 -90.78 -73.35 -7.85
N ILE A 506 -89.46 -73.18 -7.90
CA ILE A 506 -88.48 -74.13 -7.36
C ILE A 506 -88.67 -74.29 -5.85
N PHE A 507 -88.85 -73.18 -5.13
CA PHE A 507 -89.01 -73.22 -3.67
C PHE A 507 -90.35 -73.82 -3.25
N THR A 508 -91.43 -73.59 -3.99
CA THR A 508 -92.74 -74.20 -3.69
C THR A 508 -92.78 -75.69 -4.01
N LEU A 509 -92.13 -76.13 -5.09
CA LEU A 509 -91.97 -77.56 -5.41
C LEU A 509 -91.12 -78.29 -4.35
N SER A 510 -90.11 -77.62 -3.79
CA SER A 510 -89.25 -78.18 -2.73
C SER A 510 -89.98 -78.41 -1.40
N PHE A 511 -91.14 -77.80 -1.17
CA PHE A 511 -91.88 -77.83 0.10
C PHE A 511 -93.07 -78.79 0.06
N THR A 512 -92.85 -80.07 -0.29
CA THR A 512 -93.93 -81.08 -0.22
C THR A 512 -94.14 -81.59 1.20
N ASN A 513 -95.24 -81.23 1.84
CA ASN A 513 -95.60 -81.74 3.17
C ASN A 513 -96.42 -83.04 3.03
N ALA A 514 -95.85 -84.16 3.48
CA ALA A 514 -96.47 -85.48 3.37
C ALA A 514 -97.74 -85.65 4.22
N ALA A 515 -97.89 -84.90 5.31
CA ALA A 515 -99.04 -85.02 6.22
C ALA A 515 -100.36 -84.55 5.59
N ILE A 516 -100.29 -83.60 4.66
CA ILE A 516 -101.48 -82.96 4.07
C ILE A 516 -101.99 -83.76 2.85
N ARG A 517 -101.32 -84.87 2.47
CA ARG A 517 -101.67 -85.68 1.28
C ARG A 517 -103.08 -86.31 1.34
N PHE A 518 -103.64 -86.53 2.53
CA PHE A 518 -104.95 -87.18 2.71
C PHE A 518 -106.09 -86.21 3.05
N GLU A 519 -105.83 -84.91 3.13
CA GLU A 519 -106.88 -83.92 3.41
C GLU A 519 -107.66 -83.50 2.15
N SER A 520 -108.81 -82.86 2.39
CA SER A 520 -109.71 -82.34 1.35
C SER A 520 -109.00 -81.33 0.45
N GLY A 521 -109.40 -81.26 -0.82
CA GLY A 521 -108.72 -80.44 -1.84
C GLY A 521 -108.58 -78.95 -1.46
N GLY A 522 -109.54 -78.41 -0.69
CA GLY A 522 -109.51 -77.03 -0.23
C GLY A 522 -108.36 -76.71 0.74
N VAL A 523 -108.03 -77.64 1.66
CA VAL A 523 -106.98 -77.40 2.66
C VAL A 523 -105.59 -77.48 2.02
N LYS A 524 -105.36 -78.47 1.14
CA LYS A 524 -104.13 -78.55 0.33
C LYS A 524 -103.87 -77.28 -0.48
N PHE A 525 -104.91 -76.76 -1.15
CA PHE A 525 -104.79 -75.53 -1.93
C PHE A 525 -104.39 -74.34 -1.06
N SER A 526 -105.03 -74.16 0.10
CA SER A 526 -104.71 -73.06 1.03
C SER A 526 -103.27 -73.13 1.58
N TYR A 527 -102.76 -74.33 1.89
CA TYR A 527 -101.40 -74.52 2.39
C TYR A 527 -100.33 -74.19 1.34
N TYR A 528 -100.43 -74.75 0.14
CA TYR A 528 -99.47 -74.44 -0.93
C TYR A 528 -99.59 -72.99 -1.43
N ALA A 529 -100.79 -72.40 -1.43
CA ALA A 529 -100.98 -70.99 -1.76
C ALA A 529 -100.33 -70.06 -0.73
N SER A 530 -100.45 -70.35 0.57
CA SER A 530 -99.81 -69.56 1.63
C SER A 530 -98.27 -69.65 1.61
N ILE A 531 -97.70 -70.82 1.32
CA ILE A 531 -96.25 -70.98 1.10
C ILE A 531 -95.80 -70.18 -0.14
N MET A 532 -96.54 -70.25 -1.25
CA MET A 532 -96.22 -69.49 -2.46
C MET A 532 -96.20 -67.98 -2.19
N VAL A 533 -97.20 -67.47 -1.45
CA VAL A 533 -97.27 -66.05 -1.07
C VAL A 533 -96.11 -65.65 -0.14
N ALA A 534 -95.78 -66.47 0.85
CA ALA A 534 -94.65 -66.21 1.75
C ALA A 534 -93.29 -66.19 1.01
N MET A 535 -93.07 -67.13 0.08
CA MET A 535 -91.84 -67.18 -0.71
C MET A 535 -91.75 -66.04 -1.72
N LEU A 536 -92.87 -65.62 -2.30
CA LEU A 536 -92.94 -64.45 -3.17
C LEU A 536 -92.58 -63.17 -2.40
N LEU A 537 -93.08 -63.00 -1.17
CA LEU A 537 -92.73 -61.89 -0.29
C LEU A 537 -91.24 -61.86 0.07
N MET A 538 -90.64 -63.00 0.42
CA MET A 538 -89.20 -63.10 0.72
C MET A 538 -88.33 -62.79 -0.50
N SER A 539 -88.73 -63.26 -1.68
CA SER A 539 -88.02 -63.00 -2.94
C SER A 539 -88.09 -61.52 -3.34
N LEU A 540 -89.25 -60.89 -3.16
CA LEU A 540 -89.44 -59.45 -3.32
C LEU A 540 -88.55 -58.63 -2.35
N LEU A 541 -88.47 -59.05 -1.09
CA LEU A 541 -87.62 -58.39 -0.08
C LEU A 541 -86.14 -58.48 -0.45
N ALA A 542 -85.66 -59.66 -0.88
CA ALA A 542 -84.28 -59.87 -1.31
C ALA A 542 -83.93 -59.00 -2.54
N LEU A 543 -84.86 -58.89 -3.50
CA LEU A 543 -84.71 -58.07 -4.69
C LEU A 543 -84.69 -56.56 -4.35
N LEU A 544 -85.53 -56.12 -3.41
CA LEU A 544 -85.50 -54.74 -2.89
C LEU A 544 -84.16 -54.42 -2.20
N LEU A 545 -83.64 -55.31 -1.38
CA LEU A 545 -82.35 -55.14 -0.70
C LEU A 545 -81.18 -55.13 -1.68
N ALA A 546 -81.17 -56.03 -2.66
CA ALA A 546 -80.17 -56.07 -3.73
C ALA A 546 -80.19 -54.78 -4.57
N ARG A 547 -81.38 -54.30 -4.95
CA ARG A 547 -81.57 -53.03 -5.66
C ARG A 547 -81.05 -51.85 -4.84
N ARG A 548 -81.32 -51.81 -3.52
CA ARG A 548 -80.84 -50.75 -2.62
C ARG A 548 -79.32 -50.77 -2.43
N LYS A 549 -78.70 -51.95 -2.35
CA LYS A 549 -77.24 -52.10 -2.26
C LYS A 549 -76.57 -51.60 -3.55
N HIS A 550 -77.10 -51.99 -4.71
CA HIS A 550 -76.55 -51.61 -6.01
C HIS A 550 -76.62 -50.09 -6.26
N THR A 551 -77.73 -49.44 -5.94
CA THR A 551 -77.86 -47.98 -6.06
C THR A 551 -76.92 -47.23 -5.11
N LYS A 552 -76.71 -47.76 -3.89
CA LYS A 552 -75.76 -47.19 -2.93
C LYS A 552 -74.32 -47.24 -3.44
N ASP A 553 -73.92 -48.35 -4.06
CA ASP A 553 -72.58 -48.53 -4.61
C ASP A 553 -72.26 -47.58 -5.76
N ILE A 554 -73.19 -47.39 -6.71
CA ILE A 554 -73.02 -46.45 -7.82
C ILE A 554 -72.93 -45.01 -7.30
N LYS A 555 -73.81 -44.64 -6.35
CA LYS A 555 -73.78 -43.31 -5.73
C LYS A 555 -72.44 -43.04 -5.03
N ARG A 556 -71.84 -44.05 -4.41
CA ARG A 556 -70.53 -43.93 -3.74
C ARG A 556 -69.39 -43.63 -4.72
N ILE A 557 -69.33 -44.33 -5.86
CA ILE A 557 -68.30 -44.10 -6.89
C ILE A 557 -68.43 -42.68 -7.44
N LEU A 558 -69.66 -42.26 -7.78
CA LEU A 558 -69.91 -40.92 -8.30
C LEU A 558 -69.56 -39.81 -7.31
N GLN A 559 -69.89 -40.00 -6.02
CA GLN A 559 -69.51 -39.06 -4.97
C GLN A 559 -67.99 -38.95 -4.85
N GLN A 560 -67.26 -40.06 -4.91
CA GLN A 560 -65.79 -40.05 -4.84
C GLN A 560 -65.16 -39.27 -6.00
N VAL A 561 -65.70 -39.39 -7.21
CA VAL A 561 -65.19 -38.65 -8.38
C VAL A 561 -65.51 -37.16 -8.28
N PHE A 562 -66.70 -36.80 -7.80
CA PHE A 562 -67.08 -35.41 -7.52
C PHE A 562 -66.19 -34.78 -6.44
N ASP A 563 -66.03 -35.46 -5.31
CA ASP A 563 -65.19 -35.00 -4.19
C ASP A 563 -63.73 -34.83 -4.65
N ASN A 564 -63.21 -35.76 -5.45
CA ASN A 564 -61.86 -35.64 -6.01
C ASN A 564 -61.75 -34.46 -7.00
N ALA A 565 -62.72 -34.24 -7.88
CA ALA A 565 -62.71 -33.08 -8.79
C ALA A 565 -62.70 -31.75 -8.02
N GLN A 566 -63.48 -31.65 -6.93
CA GLN A 566 -63.51 -30.48 -6.06
C GLN A 566 -62.20 -30.31 -5.25
N MET A 567 -61.64 -31.41 -4.75
CA MET A 567 -60.34 -31.41 -4.07
C MET A 567 -59.24 -30.90 -5.01
N ARG A 568 -59.24 -31.32 -6.28
CA ARG A 568 -58.24 -30.86 -7.28
C ARG A 568 -58.29 -29.37 -7.57
N ARG A 569 -59.49 -28.77 -7.63
CA ARG A 569 -59.61 -27.30 -7.76
C ARG A 569 -59.06 -26.57 -6.55
N THR A 570 -59.31 -27.14 -5.37
CA THR A 570 -58.80 -26.62 -4.09
C THR A 570 -57.27 -26.70 -4.07
N ASP A 571 -56.69 -27.81 -4.54
CA ASP A 571 -55.24 -27.98 -4.70
C ASP A 571 -54.65 -26.92 -5.66
N ILE A 572 -55.26 -26.70 -6.84
CA ILE A 572 -54.80 -25.68 -7.80
C ILE A 572 -54.81 -24.28 -7.18
N ASN A 573 -55.87 -23.93 -6.44
CA ASN A 573 -55.99 -22.64 -5.77
C ASN A 573 -54.97 -22.47 -4.62
N ASN A 574 -54.81 -23.50 -3.78
CA ASN A 574 -53.84 -23.49 -2.69
C ASN A 574 -52.40 -23.35 -3.22
N GLU A 575 -52.11 -24.00 -4.35
CA GLU A 575 -50.81 -23.90 -4.99
C GLU A 575 -50.57 -22.52 -5.59
N PHE A 576 -51.58 -21.92 -6.24
CA PHE A 576 -51.52 -20.54 -6.72
C PHE A 576 -51.22 -19.53 -5.59
N GLU A 577 -51.87 -19.66 -4.43
CA GLU A 577 -51.61 -18.79 -3.28
C GLU A 577 -50.23 -19.01 -2.63
N ARG A 578 -49.75 -20.27 -2.58
CA ARG A 578 -48.36 -20.56 -2.18
C ARG A 578 -47.35 -19.93 -3.13
N GLN A 579 -47.60 -20.05 -4.43
CA GLN A 579 -46.79 -19.46 -5.49
C GLN A 579 -46.70 -17.94 -5.39
N LYS A 580 -47.81 -17.25 -5.08
CA LYS A 580 -47.83 -15.81 -4.79
C LYS A 580 -46.95 -15.44 -3.60
N THR A 581 -47.04 -16.23 -2.53
CA THR A 581 -46.24 -16.04 -1.32
C THR A 581 -44.75 -16.23 -1.60
N TYR A 582 -44.41 -17.26 -2.38
CA TYR A 582 -43.04 -17.54 -2.82
C TYR A 582 -42.46 -16.39 -3.67
N LEU A 583 -43.18 -15.92 -4.70
CA LEU A 583 -42.72 -14.77 -5.51
C LEU A 583 -42.51 -13.50 -4.69
N LYS A 584 -43.42 -13.21 -3.76
CA LYS A 584 -43.27 -12.07 -2.85
C LYS A 584 -41.99 -12.18 -2.02
N SER A 585 -41.71 -13.38 -1.48
CA SER A 585 -40.48 -13.63 -0.70
C SER A 585 -39.21 -13.45 -1.55
N LEU A 586 -39.20 -13.93 -2.80
CA LEU A 586 -38.08 -13.78 -3.73
C LEU A 586 -37.82 -12.32 -4.11
N CYS A 587 -38.87 -11.56 -4.40
CA CYS A 587 -38.77 -10.14 -4.73
C CYS A 587 -38.18 -9.35 -3.55
N ASN A 588 -38.74 -9.54 -2.34
CA ASN A 588 -38.21 -8.92 -1.12
C ASN A 588 -36.73 -9.29 -0.88
N LEU A 589 -36.37 -10.56 -1.09
CA LEU A 589 -34.99 -11.04 -0.92
C LEU A 589 -34.03 -10.35 -1.90
N ASN A 590 -34.42 -10.19 -3.16
CA ASN A 590 -33.60 -9.52 -4.17
C ASN A 590 -33.38 -8.04 -3.83
N VAL A 591 -34.43 -7.32 -3.42
CA VAL A 591 -34.33 -5.92 -2.98
C VAL A 591 -33.38 -5.77 -1.80
N VAL A 592 -33.54 -6.61 -0.76
CA VAL A 592 -32.66 -6.57 0.43
C VAL A 592 -31.23 -6.96 0.07
N ARG A 593 -31.02 -7.91 -0.85
CA ARG A 593 -29.69 -8.30 -1.33
C ARG A 593 -28.99 -7.14 -2.05
N GLY A 594 -29.68 -6.45 -2.96
CA GLY A 594 -29.13 -5.28 -3.65
C GLY A 594 -28.76 -4.17 -2.67
N ASN A 595 -29.64 -3.87 -1.71
CA ASN A 595 -29.37 -2.88 -0.65
C ASN A 595 -28.19 -3.29 0.24
N TYR A 596 -28.07 -4.57 0.58
CA TYR A 596 -26.96 -5.11 1.36
C TYR A 596 -25.63 -4.97 0.62
N GLU A 597 -25.58 -5.27 -0.68
CA GLU A 597 -24.37 -5.12 -1.50
C GLU A 597 -23.91 -3.65 -1.58
N LEU A 598 -24.85 -2.70 -1.72
CA LEU A 598 -24.57 -1.26 -1.68
C LEU A 598 -24.04 -0.82 -0.30
N ALA A 599 -24.67 -1.30 0.78
CA ALA A 599 -24.24 -1.00 2.14
C ALA A 599 -22.84 -1.57 2.44
N LEU A 600 -22.53 -2.78 1.98
CA LEU A 600 -21.21 -3.38 2.10
C LEU A 600 -20.13 -2.55 1.39
N LYS A 601 -20.39 -2.13 0.14
CA LYS A 601 -19.43 -1.31 -0.61
C LYS A 601 -19.13 0.01 0.09
N ALA A 602 -20.16 0.68 0.61
CA ALA A 602 -20.01 1.91 1.37
C ALA A 602 -19.27 1.70 2.69
N ARG A 603 -19.57 0.60 3.40
CA ARG A 603 -18.86 0.20 4.62
C ARG A 603 -17.37 0.01 4.36
N ASP A 604 -17.01 -0.73 3.31
CA ASP A 604 -15.62 -1.02 2.98
C ASP A 604 -14.85 0.28 2.62
N GLN A 605 -15.49 1.21 1.89
CA GLN A 605 -14.92 2.54 1.61
C GLN A 605 -14.70 3.37 2.89
N GLN A 606 -15.67 3.35 3.81
CA GLN A 606 -15.54 4.03 5.10
C GLN A 606 -14.44 3.41 5.96
N GLN A 607 -14.34 2.08 5.99
CA GLN A 607 -13.28 1.36 6.70
C GLN A 607 -11.90 1.71 6.14
N GLN A 608 -11.74 1.75 4.81
CA GLN A 608 -10.49 2.19 4.18
C GLN A 608 -10.14 3.63 4.57
N THR A 609 -11.13 4.53 4.56
CA THR A 609 -10.94 5.93 5.00
C THR A 609 -10.50 6.01 6.46
N ASN A 610 -11.12 5.23 7.35
CA ASN A 610 -10.77 5.16 8.76
C ASN A 610 -9.34 4.62 8.99
N LEU A 611 -8.90 3.64 8.20
CA LEU A 611 -7.53 3.13 8.26
C LEU A 611 -6.50 4.21 7.87
N LEU A 612 -6.79 4.99 6.83
CA LEU A 612 -5.94 6.12 6.43
C LEU A 612 -5.91 7.22 7.49
N LEU A 613 -7.06 7.58 8.06
CA LEU A 613 -7.15 8.53 9.17
C LEU A 613 -6.34 8.06 10.39
N ASP A 614 -6.42 6.77 10.73
CA ASP A 614 -5.66 6.18 11.84
C ASP A 614 -4.15 6.17 11.58
N PHE A 615 -3.72 5.91 10.34
CA PHE A 615 -2.33 6.05 9.93
C PHE A 615 -1.82 7.48 10.15
N HIS A 616 -2.58 8.49 9.71
CA HIS A 616 -2.22 9.89 9.95
C HIS A 616 -2.23 10.27 11.43
N ARG A 617 -3.17 9.75 12.23
CA ARG A 617 -3.19 9.93 13.69
C ARG A 617 -1.91 9.40 14.34
N ARG A 618 -1.48 8.19 13.98
CA ARG A 618 -0.21 7.60 14.48
C ARG A 618 1.01 8.42 14.06
N ASN A 619 1.04 8.94 12.83
CA ASN A 619 2.12 9.83 12.40
C ASN A 619 2.12 11.14 13.17
N LEU A 620 0.96 11.75 13.45
CA LEU A 620 0.88 12.95 14.28
C LEU A 620 1.43 12.70 15.70
N GLN A 621 1.17 11.52 16.27
CA GLN A 621 1.75 11.11 17.55
C GLN A 621 3.28 10.98 17.49
N ALA A 622 3.81 10.38 16.42
CA ALA A 622 5.25 10.28 16.21
C ALA A 622 5.90 11.68 16.08
N HIS A 623 5.32 12.57 15.27
CA HIS A 623 5.79 13.94 15.13
C HIS A 623 5.67 14.77 16.42
N LYS A 624 4.62 14.55 17.22
CA LYS A 624 4.47 15.16 18.55
C LYS A 624 5.55 14.66 19.52
N SER A 625 5.92 13.38 19.46
CA SER A 625 7.07 12.84 20.20
C SER A 625 8.38 13.50 19.78
N VAL A 626 8.59 13.70 18.47
CA VAL A 626 9.74 14.46 17.93
C VAL A 626 9.75 15.88 18.47
N ALA A 627 8.61 16.59 18.40
CA ALA A 627 8.49 17.95 18.92
C ALA A 627 8.77 18.04 20.43
N ASN A 628 8.32 17.05 21.23
CA ASN A 628 8.62 16.98 22.66
C ASN A 628 10.12 16.79 22.92
N LYS A 629 10.78 15.91 22.16
CA LYS A 629 12.23 15.70 22.26
C LYS A 629 12.99 16.98 21.91
N LEU A 630 12.61 17.63 20.80
CA LEU A 630 13.18 18.91 20.40
C LEU A 630 12.97 20.00 21.47
N MET A 631 11.78 20.07 22.06
CA MET A 631 11.49 21.03 23.12
C MET A 631 12.42 20.86 24.33
N ALA A 632 12.67 19.61 24.74
CA ALA A 632 13.61 19.32 25.84
C ALA A 632 15.06 19.76 25.53
N LEU A 633 15.46 19.81 24.25
CA LEU A 633 16.79 20.27 23.84
C LEU A 633 16.95 21.79 23.98
N PHE A 634 15.91 22.56 23.64
CA PHE A 634 15.99 24.02 23.58
C PHE A 634 15.41 24.72 24.82
N ASN A 635 14.60 24.04 25.63
CA ASN A 635 14.00 24.57 26.86
C ASN A 635 14.13 23.56 28.03
N PRO A 636 15.34 23.25 28.50
CA PRO A 636 15.56 22.28 29.57
C PRO A 636 14.93 22.70 30.92
N ASP A 637 14.79 24.01 31.14
CA ASP A 637 14.20 24.59 32.35
C ASP A 637 12.65 24.58 32.36
N ASN A 638 12.00 24.08 31.30
CA ASN A 638 10.55 24.11 31.11
C ASN A 638 9.92 25.51 31.35
N ARG A 639 10.58 26.57 30.90
CA ARG A 639 10.02 27.92 31.00
C ARG A 639 8.74 27.98 30.18
N SER A 640 7.68 28.53 30.76
CA SER A 640 6.41 28.75 30.07
C SER A 640 6.63 29.76 28.94
N VAL A 641 6.40 29.33 27.70
CA VAL A 641 6.37 30.22 26.54
C VAL A 641 4.91 30.38 26.13
N THR A 642 4.44 31.61 26.06
CA THR A 642 3.11 31.95 25.56
C THR A 642 3.15 32.12 24.05
N THR A 643 2.31 31.36 23.34
CA THR A 643 2.21 31.37 21.88
C THR A 643 0.91 32.01 21.43
N ASP A 644 0.95 33.28 21.01
CA ASP A 644 -0.17 33.93 20.31
C ASP A 644 -0.17 33.51 18.82
N TYR A 645 -0.48 32.25 18.54
CA TYR A 645 -0.59 31.72 17.17
C TYR A 645 -2.02 31.31 16.85
N ASN A 646 -2.74 32.18 16.14
CA ASN A 646 -4.18 32.01 15.83
C ASN A 646 -4.46 31.48 14.41
N GLN A 647 -3.48 30.97 13.66
CA GLN A 647 -3.77 30.41 12.35
C GLN A 647 -4.35 28.99 12.44
N PRO A 648 -5.32 28.66 11.57
CA PRO A 648 -5.93 27.33 11.55
C PRO A 648 -4.93 26.26 11.11
N THR A 649 -4.97 25.08 11.76
CA THR A 649 -4.17 23.93 11.37
C THR A 649 -4.58 23.44 9.98
N PRO A 650 -3.66 23.31 9.00
CA PRO A 650 -3.99 22.75 7.70
C PRO A 650 -4.43 21.30 7.83
N GLU A 651 -5.49 20.91 7.11
CA GLU A 651 -5.94 19.51 7.09
C GLU A 651 -5.00 18.64 6.26
N PRO A 652 -4.61 17.45 6.76
CA PRO A 652 -3.84 16.51 5.96
C PRO A 652 -4.70 15.90 4.85
N ASP A 653 -4.15 15.86 3.63
CA ASP A 653 -4.63 14.95 2.60
C ASP A 653 -4.27 13.52 3.00
N ILE A 654 -5.30 12.77 3.40
CA ILE A 654 -5.18 11.40 3.92
C ILE A 654 -4.70 10.38 2.88
N THR A 655 -4.66 10.77 1.60
CA THR A 655 -4.17 9.91 0.51
C THR A 655 -2.67 10.05 0.28
N GLN A 656 -2.05 11.07 0.88
CA GLN A 656 -0.65 11.41 0.67
C GLN A 656 0.22 11.07 1.89
N PRO A 657 1.51 10.75 1.70
CA PRO A 657 2.41 10.49 2.82
C PRO A 657 2.69 11.77 3.65
N PRO A 658 3.23 11.63 4.88
CA PRO A 658 3.54 12.77 5.75
C PRO A 658 4.40 13.86 5.11
N GLN A 659 5.42 13.47 4.33
CA GLN A 659 6.33 14.40 3.66
C GLN A 659 5.65 15.34 2.65
N MET A 660 4.47 14.99 2.12
CA MET A 660 3.72 15.82 1.16
C MET A 660 2.72 16.76 1.86
N ASN A 661 2.48 16.55 3.15
CA ASN A 661 1.44 17.21 3.93
C ASN A 661 2.00 18.34 4.81
N GLU A 662 1.43 19.54 4.71
CA GLU A 662 1.93 20.75 5.39
C GLU A 662 1.85 20.67 6.91
N VAL A 663 0.89 19.91 7.45
CA VAL A 663 0.71 19.74 8.90
C VAL A 663 1.95 19.15 9.57
N TYR A 664 2.72 18.33 8.86
CA TYR A 664 3.93 17.68 9.38
C TYR A 664 5.19 18.54 9.23
N MET A 665 5.11 19.70 8.57
CA MET A 665 6.26 20.56 8.30
C MET A 665 6.32 21.69 9.35
N PRO A 666 7.39 21.79 10.16
CA PRO A 666 7.55 22.91 11.09
C PRO A 666 7.56 24.27 10.37
N ALA A 667 8.09 24.35 9.14
CA ALA A 667 8.11 25.59 8.35
C ALA A 667 6.72 26.24 8.15
N THR A 668 5.65 25.44 8.12
CA THR A 668 4.28 25.92 7.94
C THR A 668 3.85 26.89 9.05
N TYR A 669 4.45 26.77 10.24
CA TYR A 669 4.07 27.53 11.42
C TYR A 669 4.99 28.72 11.71
N ILE A 670 5.92 29.02 10.80
CA ILE A 670 6.76 30.20 10.89
C ILE A 670 5.94 31.40 10.40
N VAL A 671 5.61 32.32 11.32
CA VAL A 671 4.86 33.53 10.98
C VAL A 671 5.69 34.39 10.01
N SER A 672 5.20 34.56 8.77
CA SER A 672 5.75 35.51 7.80
C SER A 672 5.34 36.93 8.17
N LYS A 673 5.94 37.49 9.23
CA LYS A 673 6.03 38.97 9.28
C LYS A 673 7.01 39.37 8.18
N GLN A 674 6.68 40.41 7.41
CA GLN A 674 7.53 41.04 6.38
C GLN A 674 8.80 41.69 6.99
N ASP A 675 9.38 41.10 8.02
CA ASP A 675 10.64 41.56 8.59
C ASP A 675 11.77 40.89 7.83
N ASN A 676 12.62 41.72 7.23
CA ASN A 676 13.87 41.40 6.56
C ASN A 676 14.93 40.82 7.52
N ASN A 677 14.56 39.87 8.40
CA ASN A 677 15.51 39.11 9.20
C ASN A 677 16.09 38.01 8.32
N ALA A 678 16.89 38.42 7.33
CA ALA A 678 17.81 37.49 6.67
C ALA A 678 18.81 37.01 7.72
N ALA A 679 19.07 35.70 7.76
CA ALA A 679 20.18 35.19 8.54
C ALA A 679 21.45 35.88 8.02
N ILE A 680 22.25 36.44 8.92
CA ILE A 680 23.53 37.04 8.53
C ILE A 680 24.42 35.87 8.12
N VAL A 681 24.68 35.76 6.81
CA VAL A 681 25.67 34.83 6.30
C VAL A 681 26.98 35.58 6.14
N GLU A 682 27.84 35.48 7.16
CA GLU A 682 29.14 36.12 7.14
C GLU A 682 29.98 35.53 6.00
N ASN A 683 30.68 36.40 5.25
CA ASN A 683 31.45 36.11 4.03
C ASN A 683 30.62 35.81 2.77
N ILE A 684 29.30 35.98 2.78
CA ILE A 684 28.46 36.03 1.58
C ILE A 684 27.77 37.39 1.51
N ASN A 685 28.07 38.21 0.49
CA ASN A 685 27.49 39.56 0.32
C ASN A 685 26.02 39.53 -0.17
N TYR A 686 25.25 38.49 0.16
CA TYR A 686 23.88 38.31 -0.32
C TYR A 686 22.93 37.93 0.82
N PRO A 687 21.78 38.61 0.96
CA PRO A 687 20.77 38.24 1.94
C PRO A 687 20.12 36.91 1.54
N VAL A 688 20.24 35.90 2.40
CA VAL A 688 19.61 34.59 2.18
C VAL A 688 18.12 34.69 2.50
N ALA A 689 17.26 34.48 1.49
CA ALA A 689 15.81 34.50 1.63
C ALA A 689 15.28 33.11 2.06
N SER A 690 15.73 32.61 3.20
CA SER A 690 15.32 31.30 3.71
C SER A 690 14.08 31.41 4.61
N LYS A 691 13.11 30.49 4.47
CA LYS A 691 12.00 30.34 5.43
C LYS A 691 12.48 30.08 6.85
N TYR A 692 13.68 29.50 7.00
CA TYR A 692 14.29 29.22 8.29
C TYR A 692 15.26 30.32 8.76
N ALA A 693 15.36 31.45 8.05
CA ALA A 693 16.30 32.52 8.39
C ALA A 693 16.17 33.00 9.85
N ARG A 694 14.94 33.09 10.39
CA ARG A 694 14.70 33.49 11.80
C ARG A 694 15.19 32.48 12.83
N LEU A 695 15.27 31.20 12.45
CA LEU A 695 15.73 30.12 13.33
C LEU A 695 17.26 30.07 13.42
N ILE A 696 17.95 30.79 12.54
CA ILE A 696 19.40 30.79 12.43
C ILE A 696 19.89 32.19 12.73
N SER A 697 20.61 32.38 13.83
CA SER A 697 21.13 33.69 14.21
C SER A 697 22.33 34.09 13.34
N ALA A 698 23.18 33.14 12.98
CA ALA A 698 24.33 33.35 12.10
C ALA A 698 24.72 32.06 11.37
N ILE A 699 25.17 32.20 10.13
CA ILE A 699 25.89 31.15 9.41
C ILE A 699 27.21 31.75 8.95
N THR A 700 28.32 31.21 9.43
CA THR A 700 29.64 31.71 9.06
C THR A 700 30.39 30.64 8.26
N PHE A 701 30.80 31.02 7.05
CA PHE A 701 31.72 30.23 6.22
C PHE A 701 33.11 30.84 6.31
N ASP A 702 33.95 30.26 7.16
CA ASP A 702 35.34 30.67 7.29
C ASP A 702 36.26 29.84 6.40
N LYS A 703 37.40 30.40 5.99
CA LYS A 703 38.44 29.60 5.32
C LYS A 703 38.91 28.52 6.29
N ASP A 704 38.86 27.27 5.86
CA ASP A 704 39.37 26.17 6.69
C ASP A 704 40.87 26.33 6.90
N LYS A 705 41.28 26.52 8.15
CA LYS A 705 42.69 26.72 8.52
C LYS A 705 43.44 25.39 8.66
N ILE A 706 42.72 24.30 8.97
CA ILE A 706 43.28 22.95 9.10
C ILE A 706 43.64 22.40 7.73
N TYR A 707 42.72 22.52 6.77
CA TYR A 707 42.92 22.11 5.39
C TYR A 707 43.00 23.35 4.48
N ALA A 708 44.03 24.19 4.69
CA ALA A 708 44.35 25.31 3.80
C ALA A 708 45.67 25.10 3.06
N ARG A 709 45.69 25.52 1.79
CA ARG A 709 46.90 25.45 0.94
C ARG A 709 48.07 26.24 1.53
N ASP A 710 47.79 27.41 2.11
CA ASP A 710 48.82 28.29 2.67
C ASP A 710 49.42 27.76 4.00
N THR A 711 48.70 26.88 4.70
CA THR A 711 49.18 26.19 5.91
C THR A 711 49.80 24.83 5.60
N ALA A 712 49.42 24.20 4.49
CA ALA A 712 50.00 22.93 4.04
C ALA A 712 51.45 23.06 3.50
N PHE A 713 51.84 24.25 3.01
CA PHE A 713 53.14 24.49 2.36
C PHE A 713 54.01 25.53 3.07
N ARG A 714 53.63 25.95 4.29
CA ARG A 714 54.49 26.69 5.23
C ARG A 714 54.87 25.76 6.37
#